data_AF-A0A7X8J3E5-F1
#
_entry.id   AF-A0A7X8J3E5-F1
#
_cell.length_a   1.000
_cell.length_b   1.000
_cell.length_c   1.000
_cell.angle_alpha   90.00
_cell.angle_beta   90.00
_cell.angle_gamma   90.00
#
_symmetry.space_group_name_H-M   'P 1'
#
loop_
_entity.id
_entity.type
_entity.pdbx_description
1 polymer ?
#
loop_
_entity_poly.entity_id
_entity_poly.type
_entity_poly.pdbx_seq_one_letter_code
_entity_poly.pdbx_strand_id
1 'polypeptide(L)'
;NLHVSAALRVAVQSGDWTDPTTWQDENIPAMNDDVEIPAGITVSHTGTLNNNNFFSLEVSGKLSVTENITFNQWDAVSLTVKSGGVVDIGADLSFQTGNNNMKVSIEKGGELYIGGEVNHGTPATRYIYNSGYIEINGSINKFDGTIYNYENAVMYVHGNIEGANTLYFYNSGVLTVDKDMLLDKTRLYNYETGKVIVFGTLVQGEGSQVHNSGLLQVVNYTFNSNATLLNNEFGTIIVQEVFTVIGGHCPACPDKIGEFFYGSHVIPSTGCDGYASCADFFETGGKPITLGRRLWLSSTFIGYGQSLNGDKVNKWFDLANSFGFQMAQPNEAQQPTIKNNAIDNINFNYVVDFSGANVVMDMSNKPVYIPAVDNGMAVMGVVVPASSGSADQAVFDFGLYNTDGYGFMYSNQNIRTYTATAHGGVENTILAHSYGTTPTIITQMVDLQNSQTLSVNGVEVDDQAISLSKLDADEVKYNDTPTGDAGPFTLGAASADISQFVFDGKIAELIVYAHLPTAAVVNSTESFLALKYGITKPADYTDYFGNVVYATNTYNNGIIGIAREDLNLLNQKQSRSILDPLLTISISPTIVEYDQRQIATQIAGNTSYFICGHDANAIPADRVYKVQTTNFAQEVTLQFSMAGLTAPYPQLLVDDNDSFSSATTVVGTYADDKLTFTHLFSANTSYFKLETLTPLPQIPGVGINTESIDATAELHIVSANKGILLPALPNAAAITETPTQGLLFYNTTHKRFMYYDGSNWKFVGEPLKQTDAEFATSTGSYIGEIRYNTTTKTMWIWNGTTWLQLKNN
;
A
#
# COMPACT_ATOMS: atom_id res chain seq x y z
N ASN A 1 -45.07 1.37 16.77
CA ASN A 1 -46.34 1.27 16.04
C ASN A 1 -46.18 0.25 14.94
N LEU A 2 -47.02 -0.79 14.94
CA LEU A 2 -46.98 -1.88 13.98
C LEU A 2 -47.29 -1.35 12.57
N HIS A 3 -46.36 -1.61 11.64
CA HIS A 3 -46.49 -1.46 10.19
C HIS A 3 -47.76 -2.18 9.71
N VAL A 4 -48.76 -1.44 9.23
CA VAL A 4 -49.92 -2.03 8.52
C VAL A 4 -49.61 -1.95 7.02
N SER A 5 -49.21 -3.09 6.46
CA SER A 5 -48.91 -3.40 5.05
C SER A 5 -48.64 -2.21 4.10
N ALA A 6 -47.38 -1.78 4.04
CA ALA A 6 -46.89 -1.06 2.87
C ALA A 6 -46.85 -2.03 1.68
N ALA A 7 -47.32 -1.61 0.50
CA ALA A 7 -47.22 -2.43 -0.69
C ALA A 7 -45.84 -2.22 -1.34
N LEU A 8 -45.18 -3.31 -1.72
CA LEU A 8 -43.91 -3.24 -2.44
C LEU A 8 -44.16 -2.84 -3.90
N ARG A 9 -43.41 -1.85 -4.39
CA ARG A 9 -43.39 -1.37 -5.77
C ARG A 9 -41.98 -1.48 -6.31
N VAL A 10 -41.77 -2.44 -7.22
CA VAL A 10 -40.47 -2.68 -7.83
C VAL A 10 -40.46 -2.10 -9.24
N ALA A 11 -39.43 -1.33 -9.59
CA ALA A 11 -39.22 -0.91 -10.97
C ALA A 11 -38.81 -2.12 -11.82
N VAL A 12 -39.49 -2.35 -12.95
CA VAL A 12 -39.28 -3.52 -13.84
C VAL A 12 -38.54 -3.15 -15.12
N GLN A 13 -38.45 -1.86 -15.45
CA GLN A 13 -37.69 -1.33 -16.58
C GLN A 13 -37.27 0.12 -16.30
N SER A 14 -36.26 0.61 -17.03
CA SER A 14 -35.87 2.03 -16.96
C SER A 14 -36.96 2.93 -17.55
N GLY A 15 -37.28 4.04 -16.89
CA GLY A 15 -38.39 4.90 -17.27
C GLY A 15 -38.61 6.07 -16.32
N ASP A 16 -39.69 6.81 -16.54
CA ASP A 16 -40.09 7.90 -15.63
C ASP A 16 -40.89 7.35 -14.44
N TRP A 17 -40.73 7.95 -13.26
CA TRP A 17 -41.45 7.58 -12.03
C TRP A 17 -42.96 7.64 -12.22
N THR A 18 -43.45 8.57 -13.03
CA THR A 18 -44.89 8.75 -13.27
C THR A 18 -45.45 7.86 -14.38
N ASP A 19 -44.60 7.10 -15.08
CA ASP A 19 -45.04 6.12 -16.08
C ASP A 19 -45.42 4.79 -15.39
N PRO A 20 -46.68 4.33 -15.48
CA PRO A 20 -47.10 3.05 -14.93
C PRO A 20 -46.24 1.88 -15.39
N THR A 21 -45.75 1.91 -16.64
CA THR A 21 -44.97 0.80 -17.22
C THR A 21 -43.59 0.63 -16.59
N THR A 22 -43.09 1.64 -15.88
CA THR A 22 -41.87 1.54 -15.07
C THR A 22 -42.02 0.55 -13.91
N TRP A 23 -43.25 0.38 -13.39
CA TRP A 23 -43.50 -0.29 -12.12
C TRP A 23 -44.23 -1.63 -12.27
N GLN A 24 -43.93 -2.54 -11.35
CA GLN A 24 -44.62 -3.82 -11.25
C GLN A 24 -46.14 -3.64 -11.16
N ASP A 25 -46.87 -4.46 -11.91
CA ASP A 25 -48.34 -4.45 -12.02
C ASP A 25 -48.93 -3.10 -12.49
N GLU A 26 -48.13 -2.27 -13.15
CA GLU A 26 -48.52 -0.93 -13.65
C GLU A 26 -49.03 0.02 -12.55
N ASN A 27 -48.56 -0.15 -11.31
CA ASN A 27 -48.95 0.70 -10.18
C ASN A 27 -47.85 1.70 -9.84
N ILE A 28 -48.11 2.99 -10.12
CA ILE A 28 -47.22 4.08 -9.73
C ILE A 28 -47.11 4.13 -8.19
N PRO A 29 -45.89 4.23 -7.62
CA PRO A 29 -45.71 4.37 -6.18
C PRO A 29 -46.45 5.56 -5.60
N ALA A 30 -47.06 5.32 -4.44
CA ALA A 30 -47.81 6.31 -3.70
C ALA A 30 -47.44 6.32 -2.21
N MET A 31 -48.09 7.22 -1.46
CA MET A 31 -47.99 7.27 0.00
C MET A 31 -48.22 5.89 0.62
N ASN A 32 -47.35 5.51 1.57
CA ASN A 32 -47.33 4.20 2.24
C ASN A 32 -46.76 3.02 1.44
N ASP A 33 -46.28 3.21 0.20
CA ASP A 33 -45.61 2.13 -0.55
C ASP A 33 -44.13 2.02 -0.18
N ASP A 34 -43.61 0.79 -0.17
CA ASP A 34 -42.17 0.51 -0.15
C ASP A 34 -41.70 0.41 -1.60
N VAL A 35 -40.69 1.19 -1.97
CA VAL A 35 -40.26 1.33 -3.37
C VAL A 35 -38.86 0.77 -3.55
N GLU A 36 -38.66 -0.05 -4.58
CA GLU A 36 -37.36 -0.63 -4.92
C GLU A 36 -37.00 -0.32 -6.38
N ILE A 37 -35.79 0.21 -6.59
CA ILE A 37 -35.17 0.38 -7.91
C ILE A 37 -34.01 -0.60 -8.01
N PRO A 38 -34.16 -1.75 -8.71
CA PRO A 38 -33.13 -2.77 -8.83
C PRO A 38 -31.88 -2.31 -9.59
N ALA A 39 -30.77 -3.04 -9.41
CA ALA A 39 -29.53 -2.81 -10.14
C ALA A 39 -29.73 -2.87 -11.67
N GLY A 40 -29.08 -1.95 -12.39
CA GLY A 40 -29.18 -1.84 -13.85
C GLY A 40 -30.43 -1.11 -14.38
N ILE A 41 -31.36 -0.70 -13.49
CA ILE A 41 -32.54 0.10 -13.85
C ILE A 41 -32.31 1.57 -13.49
N THR A 42 -32.69 2.47 -14.38
CA THR A 42 -32.66 3.92 -14.17
C THR A 42 -34.07 4.47 -14.14
N VAL A 43 -34.46 5.11 -13.04
CA VAL A 43 -35.74 5.83 -12.91
C VAL A 43 -35.47 7.34 -12.87
N SER A 44 -36.19 8.10 -13.68
CA SER A 44 -36.16 9.57 -13.64
C SER A 44 -37.45 10.14 -13.04
N HIS A 45 -37.40 11.30 -12.40
CA HIS A 45 -38.58 12.03 -11.96
C HIS A 45 -38.40 13.52 -12.20
N THR A 46 -39.34 14.13 -12.93
CA THR A 46 -39.40 15.59 -13.08
C THR A 46 -40.25 16.18 -11.95
N GLY A 47 -39.62 17.00 -11.12
CA GLY A 47 -40.26 17.66 -9.97
C GLY A 47 -39.76 17.13 -8.63
N THR A 48 -40.47 17.47 -7.56
CA THR A 48 -40.14 17.07 -6.20
C THR A 48 -40.70 15.69 -5.85
N LEU A 49 -39.87 14.79 -5.33
CA LEU A 49 -40.33 13.56 -4.65
C LEU A 49 -40.50 13.81 -3.15
N ASN A 50 -41.57 13.30 -2.58
CA ASN A 50 -41.85 13.43 -1.15
C ASN A 50 -42.64 12.24 -0.60
N ASN A 51 -43.03 12.30 0.67
CA ASN A 51 -43.74 11.22 1.36
C ASN A 51 -45.11 10.88 0.77
N ASN A 52 -45.68 11.71 -0.12
CA ASN A 52 -46.88 11.33 -0.87
C ASN A 52 -46.57 10.32 -1.99
N ASN A 53 -45.31 10.08 -2.30
CA ASN A 53 -44.84 9.22 -3.38
C ASN A 53 -44.29 7.88 -2.85
N PHE A 54 -43.82 7.82 -1.61
CA PHE A 54 -43.25 6.61 -1.00
C PHE A 54 -43.21 6.70 0.53
N PHE A 55 -43.08 5.54 1.18
CA PHE A 55 -42.78 5.41 2.60
C PHE A 55 -41.34 4.95 2.84
N SER A 56 -40.85 3.99 2.06
CA SER A 56 -39.43 3.67 1.97
C SER A 56 -39.00 3.63 0.50
N LEU A 57 -37.76 4.00 0.25
CA LEU A 57 -37.18 4.00 -1.09
C LEU A 57 -35.80 3.37 -1.03
N GLU A 58 -35.64 2.21 -1.65
CA GLU A 58 -34.37 1.50 -1.81
C GLU A 58 -33.89 1.58 -3.26
N VAL A 59 -32.65 2.04 -3.44
CA VAL A 59 -32.07 2.25 -4.78
C VAL A 59 -30.79 1.43 -4.92
N SER A 60 -30.87 0.35 -5.69
CA SER A 60 -29.71 -0.45 -6.16
C SER A 60 -29.33 -0.13 -7.61
N GLY A 61 -30.24 0.49 -8.38
CA GLY A 61 -30.00 1.04 -9.71
C GLY A 61 -29.67 2.53 -9.65
N LYS A 62 -30.29 3.34 -10.53
CA LYS A 62 -30.15 4.80 -10.53
C LYS A 62 -31.50 5.49 -10.37
N LEU A 63 -31.56 6.51 -9.52
CA LEU A 63 -32.67 7.46 -9.43
C LEU A 63 -32.18 8.87 -9.72
N SER A 64 -32.82 9.57 -10.65
CA SER A 64 -32.54 10.99 -10.94
C SER A 64 -33.80 11.83 -10.74
N VAL A 65 -33.74 12.83 -9.86
CA VAL A 65 -34.84 13.74 -9.52
C VAL A 65 -34.43 15.16 -9.91
N THR A 66 -35.22 15.87 -10.73
CA THR A 66 -34.79 17.20 -11.21
C THR A 66 -34.89 18.31 -10.18
N GLU A 67 -35.73 18.16 -9.16
CA GLU A 67 -35.89 19.12 -8.07
C GLU A 67 -35.48 18.47 -6.72
N ASN A 68 -36.36 18.50 -5.71
CA ASN A 68 -36.04 18.15 -4.34
C ASN A 68 -36.44 16.69 -4.01
N ILE A 69 -35.76 16.10 -3.03
CA ILE A 69 -36.35 15.03 -2.23
C ILE A 69 -36.68 15.61 -0.85
N THR A 70 -37.96 15.58 -0.49
CA THR A 70 -38.47 16.24 0.72
C THR A 70 -39.18 15.25 1.64
N PHE A 71 -38.71 15.15 2.88
CA PHE A 71 -39.40 14.40 3.93
C PHE A 71 -40.35 15.31 4.72
N ASN A 72 -41.68 15.19 4.56
CA ASN A 72 -42.66 16.19 5.04
C ASN A 72 -43.87 15.69 5.87
N GLN A 73 -43.84 14.52 6.52
CA GLN A 73 -44.98 14.00 7.31
C GLN A 73 -44.60 13.24 8.60
N TRP A 74 -45.61 12.86 9.41
CA TRP A 74 -45.48 12.23 10.74
C TRP A 74 -45.08 10.74 10.74
N ASP A 75 -44.81 10.16 9.58
CA ASP A 75 -44.39 8.77 9.42
C ASP A 75 -42.87 8.63 9.25
N ALA A 76 -42.32 7.49 9.65
CA ALA A 76 -40.88 7.22 9.60
C ALA A 76 -40.46 6.88 8.16
N VAL A 77 -40.25 7.92 7.34
CA VAL A 77 -39.87 7.76 5.94
C VAL A 77 -38.35 7.65 5.78
N SER A 78 -37.93 6.80 4.85
CA SER A 78 -36.51 6.54 4.62
C SER A 78 -36.12 6.43 3.14
N LEU A 79 -34.91 6.89 2.85
CA LEU A 79 -34.21 6.64 1.60
C LEU A 79 -32.95 5.81 1.90
N THR A 80 -32.77 4.70 1.20
CA THR A 80 -31.58 3.84 1.29
C THR A 80 -30.95 3.69 -0.09
N VAL A 81 -29.70 4.15 -0.24
CA VAL A 81 -28.88 3.89 -1.43
C VAL A 81 -28.05 2.65 -1.16
N LYS A 82 -28.33 1.57 -1.89
CA LYS A 82 -27.66 0.27 -1.74
C LYS A 82 -26.31 0.30 -2.46
N SER A 83 -25.51 -0.73 -2.24
CA SER A 83 -24.23 -0.93 -2.96
C SER A 83 -24.44 -0.91 -4.49
N GLY A 84 -23.68 -0.08 -5.20
CA GLY A 84 -23.80 0.13 -6.65
C GLY A 84 -24.97 1.03 -7.06
N GLY A 85 -25.80 1.47 -6.11
CA GLY A 85 -26.92 2.36 -6.34
C GLY A 85 -26.49 3.82 -6.40
N VAL A 86 -27.19 4.62 -7.22
CA VAL A 86 -26.93 6.05 -7.40
C VAL A 86 -28.23 6.84 -7.25
N VAL A 87 -28.23 7.87 -6.42
CA VAL A 87 -29.31 8.85 -6.32
C VAL A 87 -28.78 10.23 -6.65
N ASP A 88 -29.42 10.91 -7.59
CA ASP A 88 -29.07 12.24 -8.07
C ASP A 88 -30.26 13.19 -7.88
N ILE A 89 -30.10 14.18 -7.00
CA ILE A 89 -31.11 15.17 -6.65
C ILE A 89 -30.66 16.51 -7.25
N GLY A 90 -31.43 17.08 -8.18
CA GLY A 90 -31.07 18.31 -8.89
C GLY A 90 -31.13 19.57 -8.02
N ALA A 91 -31.90 19.55 -6.93
CA ALA A 91 -32.00 20.64 -5.96
C ALA A 91 -31.76 20.12 -4.51
N ASP A 92 -32.66 20.39 -3.57
CA ASP A 92 -32.40 20.19 -2.15
C ASP A 92 -32.79 18.80 -1.64
N LEU A 93 -32.04 18.33 -0.64
CA LEU A 93 -32.48 17.29 0.28
C LEU A 93 -33.07 17.96 1.53
N SER A 94 -34.39 17.88 1.71
CA SER A 94 -35.09 18.64 2.75
C SER A 94 -35.77 17.75 3.78
N PHE A 95 -35.48 17.97 5.06
CA PHE A 95 -36.14 17.33 6.18
C PHE A 95 -37.11 18.30 6.87
N GLN A 96 -38.38 18.30 6.46
CA GLN A 96 -39.40 19.20 7.01
C GLN A 96 -40.04 18.67 8.31
N THR A 97 -41.05 19.36 8.83
CA THR A 97 -41.76 18.99 10.07
C THR A 97 -42.38 17.60 9.93
N GLY A 98 -42.14 16.74 10.93
CA GLY A 98 -42.57 15.35 10.87
C GLY A 98 -41.86 14.48 11.91
N ASN A 99 -41.89 13.15 11.70
CA ASN A 99 -41.39 12.15 12.64
C ASN A 99 -39.90 12.34 13.01
N ASN A 100 -39.51 11.99 14.23
CA ASN A 100 -38.12 12.01 14.70
C ASN A 100 -37.22 10.91 14.06
N ASN A 101 -37.77 10.03 13.24
CA ASN A 101 -37.07 8.88 12.66
C ASN A 101 -36.87 8.98 11.13
N MET A 102 -37.03 10.17 10.54
CA MET A 102 -36.66 10.37 9.12
C MET A 102 -35.17 10.11 8.93
N LYS A 103 -34.82 9.29 7.95
CA LYS A 103 -33.43 8.89 7.72
C LYS A 103 -33.07 8.74 6.25
N VAL A 104 -31.84 9.10 5.94
CA VAL A 104 -31.18 8.80 4.67
C VAL A 104 -29.99 7.90 4.98
N SER A 105 -29.87 6.78 4.29
CA SER A 105 -28.82 5.77 4.51
C SER A 105 -28.11 5.46 3.21
N ILE A 106 -26.80 5.58 3.19
CA ILE A 106 -25.95 5.25 2.04
C ILE A 106 -25.09 4.07 2.47
N GLU A 107 -25.30 2.92 1.85
CA GLU A 107 -24.49 1.72 2.10
C GLU A 107 -23.15 1.81 1.37
N LYS A 108 -22.21 0.92 1.72
CA LYS A 108 -20.88 0.88 1.09
C LYS A 108 -21.00 0.67 -0.43
N GLY A 109 -20.42 1.59 -1.19
CA GLY A 109 -20.49 1.61 -2.65
C GLY A 109 -21.78 2.20 -3.23
N GLY A 110 -22.68 2.74 -2.40
CA GLY A 110 -23.78 3.59 -2.86
C GLY A 110 -23.37 5.06 -2.93
N GLU A 111 -24.02 5.82 -3.81
CA GLU A 111 -23.69 7.22 -4.11
C GLU A 111 -24.94 8.12 -4.04
N LEU A 112 -24.83 9.26 -3.35
CA LEU A 112 -25.85 10.29 -3.28
C LEU A 112 -25.29 11.65 -3.71
N TYR A 113 -25.89 12.24 -4.72
CA TYR A 113 -25.57 13.58 -5.23
C TYR A 113 -26.73 14.53 -4.92
N ILE A 114 -26.41 15.70 -4.37
CA ILE A 114 -27.35 16.76 -4.01
C ILE A 114 -26.88 18.05 -4.68
N GLY A 115 -27.64 18.50 -5.68
CA GLY A 115 -27.35 19.68 -6.49
C GLY A 115 -27.55 21.01 -5.74
N GLY A 116 -28.39 20.99 -4.70
CA GLY A 116 -28.64 22.12 -3.81
C GLY A 116 -28.17 21.86 -2.38
N GLU A 117 -29.02 22.21 -1.43
CA GLU A 117 -28.70 22.26 0.00
C GLU A 117 -29.24 21.04 0.75
N VAL A 118 -28.60 20.70 1.88
CA VAL A 118 -29.22 19.87 2.91
C VAL A 118 -29.88 20.78 3.92
N ASN A 119 -31.22 20.81 3.89
CA ASN A 119 -32.04 21.72 4.68
C ASN A 119 -32.88 20.96 5.70
N HIS A 120 -33.24 21.63 6.80
CA HIS A 120 -34.26 21.14 7.72
C HIS A 120 -35.31 22.20 8.05
N GLY A 121 -36.50 21.75 8.44
CA GLY A 121 -37.58 22.58 8.96
C GLY A 121 -37.47 22.78 10.47
N THR A 122 -38.58 22.70 11.20
CA THR A 122 -38.60 22.86 12.66
C THR A 122 -37.73 21.82 13.39
N PRO A 123 -37.15 22.15 14.56
CA PRO A 123 -36.23 21.27 15.28
C PRO A 123 -36.86 19.92 15.62
N ALA A 124 -36.28 18.85 15.10
CA ALA A 124 -36.66 17.46 15.37
C ALA A 124 -35.51 16.54 14.96
N THR A 125 -35.42 15.33 15.52
CA THR A 125 -34.28 14.44 15.27
C THR A 125 -34.29 13.94 13.82
N ARG A 126 -33.18 14.09 13.08
CA ARG A 126 -32.99 13.67 11.68
C ARG A 126 -31.69 12.88 11.55
N TYR A 127 -31.65 11.89 10.67
CA TYR A 127 -30.47 11.04 10.54
C TYR A 127 -29.97 10.94 9.11
N ILE A 128 -28.66 11.14 8.94
CA ILE A 128 -27.94 10.76 7.73
C ILE A 128 -26.89 9.72 8.15
N TYR A 129 -26.96 8.54 7.56
CA TYR A 129 -25.99 7.46 7.77
C TYR A 129 -25.22 7.26 6.48
N ASN A 130 -23.94 7.59 6.46
CA ASN A 130 -23.09 7.45 5.30
C ASN A 130 -22.02 6.38 5.52
N SER A 131 -22.11 5.29 4.77
CA SER A 131 -21.05 4.27 4.62
C SER A 131 -20.49 4.23 3.19
N GLY A 132 -21.00 5.07 2.29
CA GLY A 132 -20.60 5.16 0.89
C GLY A 132 -20.18 6.59 0.54
N TYR A 133 -20.81 7.17 -0.47
CA TYR A 133 -20.48 8.50 -0.96
C TYR A 133 -21.65 9.48 -0.89
N ILE A 134 -21.37 10.71 -0.45
CA ILE A 134 -22.31 11.85 -0.51
C ILE A 134 -21.58 13.07 -1.08
N GLU A 135 -22.14 13.70 -2.11
CA GLU A 135 -21.75 15.01 -2.64
C GLU A 135 -22.89 16.01 -2.47
N ILE A 136 -22.57 17.18 -1.92
CA ILE A 136 -23.51 18.28 -1.74
C ILE A 136 -22.91 19.51 -2.42
N ASN A 137 -23.51 19.96 -3.52
CA ASN A 137 -23.10 21.15 -4.26
C ASN A 137 -23.44 22.45 -3.52
N GLY A 138 -24.43 22.42 -2.63
CA GLY A 138 -24.76 23.49 -1.69
C GLY A 138 -24.15 23.29 -0.31
N SER A 139 -24.81 23.83 0.70
CA SER A 139 -24.42 23.76 2.12
C SER A 139 -25.24 22.73 2.90
N ILE A 140 -24.70 22.30 4.04
CA ILE A 140 -25.52 21.76 5.13
C ILE A 140 -25.99 22.95 5.93
N ASN A 141 -27.18 23.45 5.60
CA ASN A 141 -27.64 24.75 6.04
C ASN A 141 -28.47 24.64 7.31
N LYS A 142 -27.89 25.09 8.42
CA LYS A 142 -28.55 25.21 9.73
C LYS A 142 -29.18 23.91 10.21
N PHE A 143 -28.59 22.77 9.87
CA PHE A 143 -29.21 21.47 10.06
C PHE A 143 -29.24 21.06 11.55
N ASP A 144 -30.43 20.86 12.11
CA ASP A 144 -30.59 20.20 13.42
C ASP A 144 -30.83 18.69 13.24
N GLY A 145 -29.78 17.89 13.38
CA GLY A 145 -29.85 16.45 13.21
C GLY A 145 -28.56 15.74 13.58
N THR A 146 -28.48 14.46 13.25
CA THR A 146 -27.31 13.62 13.46
C THR A 146 -26.81 13.07 12.15
N ILE A 147 -25.54 13.30 11.86
CA ILE A 147 -24.85 12.80 10.69
C ILE A 147 -23.79 11.80 11.16
N TYR A 148 -23.84 10.58 10.63
CA TYR A 148 -22.80 9.57 10.80
C TYR A 148 -22.08 9.40 9.47
N ASN A 149 -20.80 9.71 9.43
CA ASN A 149 -19.90 9.41 8.33
C ASN A 149 -18.94 8.31 8.78
N TYR A 150 -19.25 7.06 8.43
CA TYR A 150 -18.55 5.88 8.92
C TYR A 150 -17.17 5.70 8.27
N GLU A 151 -16.40 4.74 8.77
CA GLU A 151 -15.07 4.41 8.24
C GLU A 151 -15.13 4.08 6.73
N ASN A 152 -14.19 4.63 5.96
CA ASN A 152 -14.14 4.57 4.48
C ASN A 152 -15.25 5.32 3.74
N ALA A 153 -16.21 5.93 4.43
CA ALA A 153 -17.20 6.79 3.80
C ALA A 153 -16.59 8.14 3.44
N VAL A 154 -17.09 8.75 2.37
CA VAL A 154 -16.68 10.09 1.94
C VAL A 154 -17.92 10.97 1.87
N MET A 155 -17.85 12.13 2.50
CA MET A 155 -18.83 13.20 2.41
C MET A 155 -18.15 14.47 1.93
N TYR A 156 -18.69 15.05 0.86
CA TYR A 156 -18.16 16.27 0.28
C TYR A 156 -19.22 17.36 0.26
N VAL A 157 -18.89 18.53 0.81
CA VAL A 157 -19.74 19.71 0.87
C VAL A 157 -19.03 20.87 0.17
N HIS A 158 -19.59 21.34 -0.95
CA HIS A 158 -19.09 22.49 -1.70
C HIS A 158 -19.48 23.85 -1.09
N GLY A 159 -20.54 23.86 -0.28
CA GLY A 159 -20.99 25.01 0.50
C GLY A 159 -20.41 25.04 1.91
N ASN A 160 -21.16 25.64 2.82
CA ASN A 160 -20.82 25.67 4.25
C ASN A 160 -21.37 24.44 4.98
N ILE A 161 -20.84 24.17 6.16
CA ILE A 161 -21.59 23.41 7.18
C ILE A 161 -21.96 24.37 8.30
N GLU A 162 -23.25 24.58 8.51
CA GLU A 162 -23.77 25.49 9.52
C GLU A 162 -24.67 24.73 10.50
N GLY A 163 -24.29 24.73 11.78
CA GLY A 163 -25.19 24.29 12.85
C GLY A 163 -26.26 25.34 13.17
N ALA A 164 -27.39 24.93 13.75
CA ALA A 164 -28.38 25.87 14.28
C ALA A 164 -28.55 25.74 15.81
N ASN A 165 -29.07 24.61 16.29
CA ASN A 165 -29.32 24.35 17.70
C ASN A 165 -28.72 23.03 18.18
N THR A 166 -28.76 21.97 17.37
CA THR A 166 -28.30 20.65 17.79
C THR A 166 -27.89 19.80 16.58
N LEU A 167 -26.75 20.16 16.00
CA LEU A 167 -26.06 19.31 15.03
C LEU A 167 -25.12 18.35 15.77
N TYR A 168 -25.28 17.05 15.55
CA TYR A 168 -24.30 16.04 15.91
C TYR A 168 -23.64 15.52 14.64
N PHE A 169 -22.32 15.61 14.57
CA PHE A 169 -21.56 15.10 13.45
C PHE A 169 -20.55 14.08 13.96
N TYR A 170 -20.72 12.82 13.59
CA TYR A 170 -19.84 11.71 13.94
C TYR A 170 -19.06 11.28 12.70
N ASN A 171 -17.76 11.54 12.67
CA ASN A 171 -16.89 11.27 11.53
C ASN A 171 -15.83 10.22 11.88
N SER A 172 -15.84 9.11 11.17
CA SER A 172 -14.77 8.10 11.10
C SER A 172 -14.23 7.94 9.67
N GLY A 173 -14.87 8.55 8.68
CA GLY A 173 -14.47 8.59 7.28
C GLY A 173 -13.80 9.90 6.90
N VAL A 174 -13.96 10.30 5.64
CA VAL A 174 -13.48 11.58 5.11
C VAL A 174 -14.64 12.56 4.99
N LEU A 175 -14.48 13.74 5.57
CA LEU A 175 -15.33 14.91 5.34
C LEU A 175 -14.50 16.02 4.72
N THR A 176 -14.92 16.54 3.58
CA THR A 176 -14.33 17.72 2.94
C THR A 176 -15.35 18.85 2.84
N VAL A 177 -14.93 20.08 3.13
CA VAL A 177 -15.78 21.29 3.08
C VAL A 177 -15.04 22.39 2.32
N ASP A 178 -15.53 22.78 1.14
CA ASP A 178 -14.88 23.79 0.29
C ASP A 178 -14.91 25.21 0.87
N LYS A 179 -15.88 25.50 1.73
CA LYS A 179 -16.03 26.81 2.38
C LYS A 179 -15.85 26.69 3.90
N ASP A 180 -16.75 27.31 4.67
CA ASP A 180 -16.62 27.43 6.11
C ASP A 180 -17.41 26.34 6.84
N MET A 181 -16.90 25.95 8.00
CA MET A 181 -17.59 25.09 8.96
C MET A 181 -17.94 25.92 10.20
N LEU A 182 -19.17 26.42 10.25
CA LEU A 182 -19.69 27.34 11.26
C LEU A 182 -20.44 26.56 12.34
N LEU A 183 -19.74 26.26 13.43
CA LEU A 183 -20.22 25.39 14.51
C LEU A 183 -20.85 26.22 15.63
N ASP A 184 -22.15 26.45 15.56
CA ASP A 184 -22.94 26.93 16.69
C ASP A 184 -23.80 25.79 17.25
N LYS A 185 -23.75 25.60 18.58
CA LYS A 185 -24.45 24.54 19.34
C LYS A 185 -24.32 23.16 18.69
N THR A 186 -23.16 22.91 18.09
CA THR A 186 -22.83 21.71 17.34
C THR A 186 -21.86 20.85 18.11
N ARG A 187 -22.03 19.52 18.06
CA ARG A 187 -21.05 18.56 18.56
C ARG A 187 -20.42 17.82 17.39
N LEU A 188 -19.16 18.14 17.12
CA LEU A 188 -18.33 17.42 16.16
C LEU A 188 -17.51 16.37 16.91
N TYR A 189 -17.62 15.12 16.48
CA TYR A 189 -16.81 13.99 16.92
C TYR A 189 -16.05 13.44 15.73
N ASN A 190 -14.76 13.74 15.64
CA ASN A 190 -13.86 13.16 14.66
C ASN A 190 -13.03 12.05 15.32
N TYR A 191 -13.32 10.79 15.00
CA TYR A 191 -12.68 9.62 15.59
C TYR A 191 -11.30 9.34 14.97
N GLU A 192 -10.56 8.37 15.50
CA GLU A 192 -9.16 8.07 15.13
C GLU A 192 -8.91 7.89 13.63
N THR A 193 -9.83 7.25 12.91
CA THR A 193 -9.75 7.06 11.45
C THR A 193 -10.27 8.26 10.65
N GLY A 194 -10.98 9.17 11.33
CA GLY A 194 -11.70 10.28 10.74
C GLY A 194 -10.77 11.39 10.27
N LYS A 195 -11.07 11.92 9.08
CA LYS A 195 -10.38 13.05 8.48
C LYS A 195 -11.41 14.13 8.14
N VAL A 196 -11.21 15.32 8.69
CA VAL A 196 -12.01 16.52 8.37
C VAL A 196 -11.08 17.53 7.73
N ILE A 197 -11.39 17.94 6.50
CA ILE A 197 -10.57 18.90 5.74
C ILE A 197 -11.47 20.07 5.31
N VAL A 198 -11.14 21.27 5.78
CA VAL A 198 -11.90 22.50 5.52
C VAL A 198 -11.02 23.49 4.75
N PHE A 199 -11.46 23.87 3.57
CA PHE A 199 -10.77 24.83 2.69
C PHE A 199 -11.04 26.29 3.08
N GLY A 200 -11.98 26.53 3.99
CA GLY A 200 -12.22 27.83 4.60
C GLY A 200 -11.89 27.85 6.09
N THR A 201 -12.71 28.58 6.82
CA THR A 201 -12.59 28.77 8.26
C THR A 201 -13.47 27.78 9.00
N LEU A 202 -12.91 27.03 9.94
CA LEU A 202 -13.73 26.39 10.97
C LEU A 202 -13.94 27.40 12.11
N VAL A 203 -15.18 27.75 12.39
CA VAL A 203 -15.56 28.62 13.50
C VAL A 203 -16.20 27.77 14.59
N GLN A 204 -15.50 27.61 15.71
CA GLN A 204 -16.06 27.00 16.91
C GLN A 204 -16.76 28.08 17.73
N GLY A 205 -18.07 28.20 17.52
CA GLY A 205 -18.94 29.24 18.08
C GLY A 205 -19.68 28.83 19.36
N GLU A 206 -20.79 29.51 19.65
CA GLU A 206 -21.50 29.42 20.93
C GLU A 206 -22.00 27.99 21.20
N GLY A 207 -21.72 27.45 22.40
CA GLY A 207 -22.28 26.18 22.85
C GLY A 207 -21.78 24.95 22.09
N SER A 208 -20.76 25.10 21.24
CA SER A 208 -20.22 24.03 20.41
C SER A 208 -19.15 23.20 21.12
N GLN A 209 -19.02 21.94 20.71
CA GLN A 209 -18.03 20.99 21.20
C GLN A 209 -17.32 20.34 20.03
N VAL A 210 -16.00 20.26 20.08
CA VAL A 210 -15.16 19.54 19.12
C VAL A 210 -14.38 18.48 19.88
N HIS A 211 -14.61 17.22 19.54
CA HIS A 211 -13.81 16.08 19.98
C HIS A 211 -13.04 15.55 18.77
N ASN A 212 -11.72 15.65 18.81
CA ASN A 212 -10.85 15.18 17.75
C ASN A 212 -9.89 14.10 18.28
N SER A 213 -9.88 12.95 17.61
CA SER A 213 -8.92 11.86 17.78
C SER A 213 -8.30 11.44 16.45
N GLY A 214 -8.81 11.94 15.33
CA GLY A 214 -8.23 11.75 13.99
C GLY A 214 -7.53 13.02 13.49
N LEU A 215 -7.65 13.28 12.19
CA LEU A 215 -7.09 14.47 11.53
C LEU A 215 -8.16 15.54 11.31
N LEU A 216 -7.89 16.76 11.76
CA LEU A 216 -8.66 17.96 11.43
C LEU A 216 -7.72 18.98 10.79
N GLN A 217 -7.82 19.18 9.48
CA GLN A 217 -7.03 20.14 8.72
C GLN A 217 -7.92 21.28 8.22
N VAL A 218 -7.55 22.52 8.48
CA VAL A 218 -8.34 23.70 8.11
C VAL A 218 -7.44 24.84 7.66
N VAL A 219 -7.91 25.71 6.76
CA VAL A 219 -7.13 26.91 6.39
C VAL A 219 -7.02 27.86 7.58
N ASN A 220 -8.17 28.22 8.15
CA ASN A 220 -8.26 29.08 9.33
C ASN A 220 -9.11 28.40 10.41
N TYR A 221 -8.77 28.64 11.68
CA TYR A 221 -9.55 28.13 12.81
C TYR A 221 -9.82 29.25 13.80
N THR A 222 -11.09 29.52 14.04
CA THR A 222 -11.54 30.54 14.98
C THR A 222 -12.21 29.87 16.17
N PHE A 223 -11.62 30.02 17.35
CA PHE A 223 -12.22 29.61 18.61
C PHE A 223 -12.89 30.81 19.30
N ASN A 224 -14.20 30.73 19.52
CA ASN A 224 -14.92 31.73 20.30
C ASN A 224 -14.98 31.32 21.77
N SER A 225 -14.74 32.25 22.70
CA SER A 225 -14.75 31.95 24.14
C SER A 225 -16.10 31.45 24.68
N ASN A 226 -17.17 31.53 23.89
CA ASN A 226 -18.49 30.96 24.21
C ASN A 226 -18.65 29.49 23.77
N ALA A 227 -17.64 28.89 23.13
CA ALA A 227 -17.57 27.46 22.88
C ALA A 227 -17.44 26.68 24.19
N THR A 228 -17.90 25.43 24.20
CA THR A 228 -18.00 24.65 25.44
C THR A 228 -16.85 23.68 25.66
N LEU A 229 -16.26 23.14 24.58
CA LEU A 229 -15.16 22.17 24.68
C LEU A 229 -14.39 22.03 23.36
N LEU A 230 -13.07 22.12 23.42
CA LEU A 230 -12.12 21.66 22.42
C LEU A 230 -11.26 20.54 23.04
N ASN A 231 -11.51 19.30 22.64
CA ASN A 231 -10.76 18.14 23.11
C ASN A 231 -10.08 17.42 21.92
N ASN A 232 -8.76 17.59 21.83
CA ASN A 232 -7.88 16.98 20.84
C ASN A 232 -6.87 16.01 21.47
N GLU A 233 -7.22 15.26 22.53
CA GLU A 233 -6.25 14.48 23.30
C GLU A 233 -5.42 13.45 22.50
N PHE A 234 -6.01 12.85 21.44
CA PHE A 234 -5.37 11.80 20.65
C PHE A 234 -5.28 12.12 19.15
N GLY A 235 -5.81 13.28 18.75
CA GLY A 235 -5.89 13.71 17.36
C GLY A 235 -4.84 14.73 17.00
N THR A 236 -4.84 15.08 15.72
CA THR A 236 -4.01 16.12 15.14
C THR A 236 -4.89 17.19 14.53
N ILE A 237 -4.66 18.45 14.94
CA ILE A 237 -5.25 19.62 14.31
C ILE A 237 -4.16 20.34 13.52
N ILE A 238 -4.41 20.64 12.25
CA ILE A 238 -3.51 21.42 11.38
C ILE A 238 -4.27 22.67 10.92
N VAL A 239 -3.85 23.83 11.39
CA VAL A 239 -4.34 25.14 10.95
C VAL A 239 -3.30 25.73 10.00
N GLN A 240 -3.61 25.81 8.71
CA GLN A 240 -2.59 26.13 7.72
C GLN A 240 -2.13 27.59 7.77
N GLU A 241 -3.05 28.52 8.00
CA GLU A 241 -2.78 29.96 8.02
C GLU A 241 -2.84 30.55 9.43
N VAL A 242 -4.04 30.81 9.96
CA VAL A 242 -4.21 31.54 11.23
C VAL A 242 -5.16 30.81 12.17
N PHE A 243 -4.68 30.55 13.39
CA PHE A 243 -5.54 30.21 14.52
C PHE A 243 -5.89 31.46 15.32
N THR A 244 -7.19 31.76 15.47
CA THR A 244 -7.67 32.97 16.15
C THR A 244 -8.53 32.61 17.35
N VAL A 245 -8.26 33.22 18.50
CA VAL A 245 -9.13 33.18 19.67
C VAL A 245 -9.86 34.52 19.80
N ILE A 246 -11.19 34.48 19.76
CA ILE A 246 -12.05 35.66 19.91
C ILE A 246 -12.75 35.59 21.27
N GLY A 247 -12.67 36.68 22.03
CA GLY A 247 -13.32 36.82 23.34
C GLY A 247 -12.32 37.08 24.47
N GLY A 248 -12.81 37.03 25.71
CA GLY A 248 -12.03 37.37 26.91
C GLY A 248 -11.28 36.19 27.56
N HIS A 249 -11.61 34.95 27.18
CA HIS A 249 -11.11 33.73 27.82
C HIS A 249 -10.61 32.73 26.77
N CYS A 250 -9.55 32.01 27.11
CA CYS A 250 -8.99 30.94 26.28
C CYS A 250 -9.62 29.58 26.57
N PRO A 251 -9.41 28.59 25.69
CA PRO A 251 -9.71 27.20 26.05
C PRO A 251 -9.08 26.85 27.41
N ALA A 252 -9.80 26.15 28.27
CA ALA A 252 -9.48 25.90 29.67
C ALA A 252 -9.85 24.46 30.08
N CYS A 253 -9.34 23.98 31.22
CA CYS A 253 -9.44 22.58 31.66
C CYS A 253 -10.91 22.12 31.87
N PRO A 254 -11.56 21.56 30.83
CA PRO A 254 -11.21 20.23 30.33
C PRO A 254 -10.63 20.17 28.90
N ASP A 255 -10.42 21.32 28.26
CA ASP A 255 -9.88 21.42 26.91
C ASP A 255 -8.46 20.82 26.83
N LYS A 256 -8.20 20.15 25.72
CA LYS A 256 -6.92 19.50 25.42
C LYS A 256 -6.57 19.84 23.98
N ILE A 257 -5.39 20.38 23.75
CA ILE A 257 -4.95 20.75 22.40
C ILE A 257 -4.18 19.64 21.68
N GLY A 258 -3.61 18.66 22.38
CA GLY A 258 -2.89 17.54 21.78
C GLY A 258 -1.83 17.97 20.76
N GLU A 259 -1.73 17.23 19.65
CA GLU A 259 -0.93 17.64 18.50
C GLU A 259 -1.67 18.75 17.74
N PHE A 260 -1.15 19.98 17.84
CA PHE A 260 -1.78 21.16 17.26
C PHE A 260 -0.76 21.96 16.46
N PHE A 261 -0.93 22.03 15.14
CA PHE A 261 -0.04 22.74 14.25
C PHE A 261 -0.70 23.99 13.70
N TYR A 262 0.03 25.10 13.60
CA TYR A 262 -0.51 26.36 13.08
C TYR A 262 0.51 27.15 12.25
N GLY A 263 0.07 27.82 11.18
CA GLY A 263 0.94 28.76 10.46
C GLY A 263 1.32 29.96 11.34
N SER A 264 0.29 30.64 11.84
CA SER A 264 0.38 31.76 12.78
C SER A 264 -0.81 31.75 13.74
N HIS A 265 -0.76 32.57 14.79
CA HIS A 265 -1.87 32.67 15.73
C HIS A 265 -2.19 34.12 16.13
N VAL A 266 -3.43 34.32 16.57
CA VAL A 266 -3.91 35.55 17.21
C VAL A 266 -4.63 35.15 18.48
N ILE A 267 -3.92 35.19 19.60
CA ILE A 267 -4.43 34.74 20.91
C ILE A 267 -4.36 35.87 21.95
N PRO A 268 -5.34 35.99 22.86
CA PRO A 268 -5.34 37.04 23.87
C PRO A 268 -4.28 36.78 24.95
N SER A 269 -3.82 37.84 25.61
CA SER A 269 -2.85 37.74 26.71
C SER A 269 -3.49 37.41 28.06
N THR A 270 -4.81 37.21 28.12
CA THR A 270 -5.51 36.86 29.36
C THR A 270 -5.14 35.42 29.80
N GLY A 271 -5.10 35.19 31.10
CA GLY A 271 -4.84 33.87 31.67
C GLY A 271 -6.00 32.88 31.48
N CYS A 272 -5.71 31.59 31.57
CA CYS A 272 -6.71 30.52 31.61
C CYS A 272 -6.46 29.59 32.81
N ASP A 273 -7.45 28.78 33.17
CA ASP A 273 -7.35 27.94 34.37
C ASP A 273 -6.16 26.98 34.28
N GLY A 274 -5.16 27.19 35.16
CA GLY A 274 -3.92 26.41 35.21
C GLY A 274 -2.73 27.02 34.47
N TYR A 275 -2.90 28.12 33.73
CA TYR A 275 -1.85 28.76 32.92
C TYR A 275 -1.85 30.29 33.08
N ALA A 276 -0.68 30.93 33.07
CA ALA A 276 -0.59 32.37 33.33
C ALA A 276 -1.07 33.21 32.14
N SER A 277 -0.98 32.66 30.92
CA SER A 277 -1.53 33.24 29.70
C SER A 277 -2.10 32.16 28.76
N CYS A 278 -2.92 32.59 27.80
CA CYS A 278 -3.35 31.75 26.69
C CYS A 278 -2.17 31.14 25.90
N ALA A 279 -1.12 31.94 25.70
CA ALA A 279 0.08 31.48 24.99
C ALA A 279 0.73 30.31 25.71
N ASP A 280 0.84 30.37 27.05
CA ASP A 280 1.40 29.30 27.85
C ASP A 280 0.61 27.99 27.71
N PHE A 281 -0.72 28.07 27.59
CA PHE A 281 -1.55 26.89 27.31
C PHE A 281 -1.28 26.32 25.92
N PHE A 282 -1.22 27.19 24.90
CA PHE A 282 -0.90 26.76 23.53
C PHE A 282 0.51 26.19 23.40
N GLU A 283 1.49 26.66 24.18
CA GLU A 283 2.85 26.11 24.19
C GLU A 283 2.93 24.65 24.68
N THR A 284 1.88 24.10 25.30
CA THR A 284 1.87 22.69 25.75
C THR A 284 1.75 21.66 24.62
N GLY A 285 1.36 22.07 23.41
CA GLY A 285 1.18 21.17 22.26
C GLY A 285 1.13 21.86 20.89
N GLY A 286 1.00 23.19 20.88
CA GLY A 286 1.02 24.06 19.72
C GLY A 286 2.42 24.16 19.09
N LYS A 287 2.52 23.85 17.79
CA LYS A 287 3.75 23.87 17.01
C LYS A 287 3.58 24.74 15.76
N PRO A 288 4.38 25.80 15.56
CA PRO A 288 4.33 26.57 14.34
C PRO A 288 4.79 25.72 13.14
N ILE A 289 4.15 25.91 11.99
CA ILE A 289 4.51 25.26 10.73
C ILE A 289 4.60 26.27 9.60
N THR A 290 5.31 25.92 8.54
CA THR A 290 5.26 26.65 7.26
C THR A 290 4.86 25.65 6.19
N LEU A 291 3.58 25.62 5.86
CA LEU A 291 3.10 24.82 4.74
C LEU A 291 3.37 25.59 3.47
N GLY A 292 4.04 24.95 2.51
CA GLY A 292 4.33 25.59 1.23
C GLY A 292 4.01 24.72 0.01
N ARG A 293 3.23 23.65 0.21
CA ARG A 293 2.65 22.86 -0.88
C ARG A 293 1.50 23.65 -1.49
N ARG A 294 1.49 23.72 -2.82
CA ARG A 294 0.45 24.36 -3.63
C ARG A 294 -0.53 23.34 -4.22
N LEU A 295 -0.04 22.14 -4.52
CA LEU A 295 -0.86 21.03 -5.01
C LEU A 295 -0.30 19.73 -4.42
N TRP A 296 -1.18 18.85 -3.94
CA TRP A 296 -0.79 17.53 -3.49
C TRP A 296 -1.86 16.50 -3.82
N LEU A 297 -1.58 15.70 -4.84
CA LEU A 297 -2.44 14.63 -5.31
C LEU A 297 -1.88 13.30 -4.85
N SER A 298 -2.63 12.61 -4.00
CA SER A 298 -2.22 11.32 -3.42
C SER A 298 -3.21 10.26 -3.85
N SER A 299 -2.73 9.18 -4.44
CA SER A 299 -3.58 8.05 -4.83
C SER A 299 -4.29 7.49 -3.60
N THR A 300 -3.64 7.41 -2.45
CA THR A 300 -4.24 6.94 -1.19
C THR A 300 -5.33 7.84 -0.61
N PHE A 301 -5.66 8.93 -1.30
CA PHE A 301 -6.72 9.87 -0.97
C PHE A 301 -7.39 10.38 -2.26
N ILE A 302 -8.10 9.49 -2.94
CA ILE A 302 -8.94 9.86 -4.08
C ILE A 302 -10.31 10.27 -3.53
N GLY A 303 -10.89 11.31 -4.12
CA GLY A 303 -12.24 11.74 -3.81
C GLY A 303 -13.29 10.65 -4.04
N TYR A 304 -14.55 10.96 -3.75
CA TYR A 304 -15.68 10.17 -4.25
C TYR A 304 -15.93 8.79 -3.62
N GLY A 305 -15.25 8.44 -2.52
CA GLY A 305 -15.41 7.10 -1.92
C GLY A 305 -14.88 5.97 -2.81
N GLN A 306 -14.21 6.32 -3.90
CA GLN A 306 -13.62 5.40 -4.85
C GLN A 306 -12.34 4.82 -4.25
N SER A 307 -12.32 3.52 -4.09
CA SER A 307 -11.19 2.80 -3.49
C SER A 307 -11.04 1.38 -4.02
N LEU A 308 -11.96 0.97 -4.89
CA LEU A 308 -11.98 -0.35 -5.47
C LEU A 308 -11.16 -0.36 -6.75
N ASN A 309 -10.60 -1.53 -7.03
CA ASN A 309 -9.86 -1.75 -8.25
C ASN A 309 -10.79 -1.63 -9.47
N GLY A 310 -10.44 -0.76 -10.41
CA GLY A 310 -11.22 -0.52 -11.62
C GLY A 310 -12.14 0.71 -11.56
N ASP A 311 -12.28 1.35 -10.40
CA ASP A 311 -13.07 2.58 -10.27
C ASP A 311 -12.48 3.70 -11.14
N LYS A 312 -13.35 4.47 -11.79
CA LYS A 312 -12.97 5.60 -12.63
C LYS A 312 -12.88 6.90 -11.85
N VAL A 313 -11.73 7.56 -11.94
CA VAL A 313 -11.42 8.78 -11.19
C VAL A 313 -11.91 10.00 -11.96
N ASN A 314 -13.06 10.53 -11.57
CA ASN A 314 -13.60 11.79 -12.13
C ASN A 314 -12.85 13.02 -11.60
N LYS A 315 -12.54 13.07 -10.30
CA LYS A 315 -11.77 14.16 -9.70
C LYS A 315 -10.74 13.63 -8.72
N TRP A 316 -9.60 14.31 -8.65
CA TRP A 316 -8.52 14.01 -7.71
C TRP A 316 -8.43 15.15 -6.69
N PHE A 317 -8.50 14.79 -5.41
CA PHE A 317 -8.44 15.72 -4.31
C PHE A 317 -7.05 16.31 -4.09
N ASP A 318 -6.97 17.63 -3.94
CA ASP A 318 -5.78 18.35 -3.49
C ASP A 318 -5.67 18.39 -1.95
N LEU A 319 -4.73 17.62 -1.42
CA LEU A 319 -4.38 17.59 0.01
C LEU A 319 -3.60 18.82 0.49
N ALA A 320 -3.03 19.62 -0.42
CA ALA A 320 -2.41 20.89 -0.05
C ALA A 320 -3.45 21.92 0.41
N ASN A 321 -4.74 21.63 0.17
CA ASN A 321 -5.88 22.44 0.57
C ASN A 321 -5.92 23.81 -0.16
N SER A 322 -5.32 23.90 -1.35
CA SER A 322 -5.26 25.15 -2.15
C SER A 322 -6.33 25.18 -3.23
N PHE A 323 -6.60 24.03 -3.84
CA PHE A 323 -7.51 23.94 -4.99
C PHE A 323 -8.71 23.02 -4.76
N GLY A 324 -8.69 22.12 -3.78
CA GLY A 324 -9.79 21.17 -3.57
C GLY A 324 -9.89 20.14 -4.69
N PHE A 325 -11.05 19.95 -5.29
CA PHE A 325 -11.29 18.91 -6.31
C PHE A 325 -11.21 19.45 -7.75
N GLN A 326 -10.33 20.41 -8.01
CA GLN A 326 -10.25 21.07 -9.32
C GLN A 326 -9.49 20.26 -10.35
N MET A 327 -8.68 19.26 -9.93
CA MET A 327 -8.11 18.27 -10.84
C MET A 327 -9.22 17.30 -11.26
N ALA A 328 -9.73 17.42 -12.48
CA ALA A 328 -10.93 16.71 -12.91
C ALA A 328 -10.85 16.19 -14.35
N GLN A 329 -11.74 15.23 -14.67
CA GLN A 329 -11.98 14.72 -16.01
C GLN A 329 -13.47 14.33 -16.14
N PRO A 330 -14.32 15.22 -16.69
CA PRO A 330 -15.76 14.96 -16.77
C PRO A 330 -16.13 13.87 -17.78
N ASN A 331 -15.26 13.54 -18.74
CA ASN A 331 -15.52 12.50 -19.73
C ASN A 331 -15.06 11.12 -19.21
N GLU A 332 -16.01 10.25 -18.86
CA GLU A 332 -15.78 8.90 -18.33
C GLU A 332 -14.80 8.06 -19.18
N ALA A 333 -14.83 8.18 -20.51
CA ALA A 333 -13.93 7.44 -21.40
C ALA A 333 -12.46 7.87 -21.27
N GLN A 334 -12.22 9.08 -20.77
CA GLN A 334 -10.90 9.69 -20.59
C GLN A 334 -10.46 9.69 -19.11
N GLN A 335 -11.31 9.22 -18.20
CA GLN A 335 -10.97 9.16 -16.77
C GLN A 335 -9.91 8.09 -16.50
N PRO A 336 -8.88 8.42 -15.68
CA PRO A 336 -7.95 7.42 -15.21
C PRO A 336 -8.64 6.46 -14.23
N THR A 337 -7.95 5.36 -13.91
CA THR A 337 -8.56 4.23 -13.20
C THR A 337 -7.77 3.87 -11.96
N ILE A 338 -8.44 3.60 -10.84
CA ILE A 338 -7.79 3.11 -9.62
C ILE A 338 -7.29 1.68 -9.84
N LYS A 339 -6.04 1.42 -9.47
CA LYS A 339 -5.49 0.07 -9.36
C LYS A 339 -5.21 -0.24 -7.90
N ASN A 340 -6.06 -1.07 -7.31
CA ASN A 340 -5.94 -1.52 -5.92
C ASN A 340 -5.92 -3.06 -5.85
N ASN A 341 -4.79 -3.67 -6.19
CA ASN A 341 -4.65 -5.12 -6.29
C ASN A 341 -3.19 -5.57 -6.00
N ALA A 342 -2.98 -6.88 -5.87
CA ALA A 342 -1.68 -7.48 -5.52
C ALA A 342 -0.56 -7.26 -6.54
N ILE A 343 -0.88 -6.92 -7.79
CA ILE A 343 0.09 -6.72 -8.87
C ILE A 343 0.52 -5.26 -8.93
N ASP A 344 -0.44 -4.34 -8.87
CA ASP A 344 -0.22 -2.94 -9.19
C ASP A 344 0.14 -2.08 -7.98
N ASN A 345 -0.22 -2.50 -6.76
CA ASN A 345 0.03 -1.72 -5.56
C ASN A 345 1.53 -1.61 -5.27
N ILE A 346 1.96 -0.41 -4.90
CA ILE A 346 3.34 -0.11 -4.55
C ILE A 346 3.42 -0.07 -3.02
N ASN A 347 4.15 -1.00 -2.42
CA ASN A 347 4.29 -1.09 -0.96
C ASN A 347 2.93 -1.05 -0.23
N PHE A 348 1.97 -1.84 -0.74
CA PHE A 348 0.60 -1.95 -0.24
C PHE A 348 -0.26 -0.69 -0.35
N ASN A 349 0.18 0.30 -1.13
CA ASN A 349 -0.58 1.49 -1.49
C ASN A 349 -1.03 1.37 -2.95
N TYR A 350 -2.30 1.65 -3.20
CA TYR A 350 -2.88 1.64 -4.54
C TYR A 350 -2.44 2.87 -5.35
N VAL A 351 -2.68 2.85 -6.65
CA VAL A 351 -2.21 3.88 -7.59
C VAL A 351 -3.28 4.25 -8.61
N VAL A 352 -3.07 5.36 -9.33
CA VAL A 352 -3.95 5.82 -10.40
C VAL A 352 -3.31 5.52 -11.75
N ASP A 353 -4.01 4.77 -12.59
CA ASP A 353 -3.57 4.34 -13.92
C ASP A 353 -4.08 5.28 -15.02
N PHE A 354 -3.13 5.82 -15.79
CA PHE A 354 -3.35 6.69 -16.93
C PHE A 354 -3.15 5.96 -18.27
N SER A 355 -2.92 4.65 -18.27
CA SER A 355 -2.84 3.86 -19.50
C SER A 355 -4.14 3.93 -20.31
N GLY A 356 -4.05 4.35 -21.57
CA GLY A 356 -5.17 4.40 -22.51
C GLY A 356 -5.06 5.52 -23.52
N ALA A 357 -6.05 5.63 -24.42
CA ALA A 357 -6.10 6.73 -25.38
C ALA A 357 -6.68 7.98 -24.71
N ASN A 358 -5.88 9.05 -24.63
CA ASN A 358 -6.28 10.36 -24.10
C ASN A 358 -6.84 10.29 -22.67
N VAL A 359 -6.29 9.41 -21.84
CA VAL A 359 -6.59 9.36 -20.41
C VAL A 359 -5.86 10.50 -19.74
N VAL A 360 -6.59 11.50 -19.26
CA VAL A 360 -6.03 12.80 -18.85
C VAL A 360 -6.89 13.41 -17.77
N MET A 361 -6.29 14.18 -16.86
CA MET A 361 -7.00 15.08 -15.95
C MET A 361 -6.43 16.48 -16.09
N ASP A 362 -7.24 17.51 -15.84
CA ASP A 362 -6.78 18.89 -15.91
C ASP A 362 -7.30 19.76 -14.76
N MET A 363 -6.64 20.91 -14.58
CA MET A 363 -7.05 21.99 -13.68
C MET A 363 -7.54 23.20 -14.47
N SER A 364 -8.43 22.98 -15.44
CA SER A 364 -9.07 23.97 -16.33
C SER A 364 -8.81 25.44 -15.97
N ASN A 365 -9.62 26.04 -15.08
CA ASN A 365 -9.56 27.48 -14.76
C ASN A 365 -8.67 27.86 -13.55
N LYS A 366 -7.78 26.96 -13.12
CA LYS A 366 -6.95 27.09 -11.90
C LYS A 366 -5.47 26.98 -12.26
N PRO A 367 -4.86 28.05 -12.80
CA PRO A 367 -3.44 28.01 -13.17
C PRO A 367 -2.54 27.82 -11.95
N VAL A 368 -1.53 26.97 -12.09
CA VAL A 368 -0.52 26.68 -11.07
C VAL A 368 0.73 27.52 -11.35
N TYR A 369 0.60 28.84 -11.25
CA TYR A 369 1.72 29.77 -11.52
C TYR A 369 2.73 29.81 -10.38
N ILE A 370 3.98 30.17 -10.75
CA ILE A 370 5.10 30.43 -9.83
C ILE A 370 5.56 31.89 -10.01
N PRO A 371 4.90 32.88 -9.37
CA PRO A 371 5.35 34.26 -9.38
C PRO A 371 6.77 34.45 -8.84
N ALA A 372 7.44 35.54 -9.22
CA ALA A 372 8.81 35.84 -8.78
C ALA A 372 8.99 35.86 -7.25
N VAL A 373 7.95 36.23 -6.48
CA VAL A 373 7.98 36.28 -5.00
C VAL A 373 8.19 34.90 -4.36
N ASP A 374 7.85 33.84 -5.07
CA ASP A 374 7.96 32.47 -4.60
C ASP A 374 9.43 31.95 -4.68
N ASN A 375 10.30 32.67 -5.40
CA ASN A 375 11.74 32.40 -5.60
C ASN A 375 12.09 31.06 -6.27
N GLY A 376 11.12 30.19 -6.52
CA GLY A 376 11.35 28.87 -7.09
C GLY A 376 10.16 27.95 -6.99
N MET A 377 10.37 26.70 -7.41
CA MET A 377 9.41 25.61 -7.22
C MET A 377 10.11 24.29 -6.97
N ALA A 378 9.35 23.33 -6.45
CA ALA A 378 9.73 21.92 -6.48
C ALA A 378 8.54 21.07 -6.88
N VAL A 379 8.77 20.08 -7.75
CA VAL A 379 7.76 19.09 -8.09
C VAL A 379 8.30 17.70 -7.80
N MET A 380 7.56 16.92 -7.02
CA MET A 380 7.93 15.56 -6.62
C MET A 380 6.83 14.60 -7.05
N GLY A 381 7.18 13.58 -7.83
CA GLY A 381 6.24 12.58 -8.32
C GLY A 381 6.71 11.17 -7.98
N VAL A 382 5.77 10.29 -7.61
CA VAL A 382 6.00 8.84 -7.55
C VAL A 382 5.29 8.20 -8.72
N VAL A 383 6.07 7.73 -9.70
CA VAL A 383 5.57 7.35 -11.02
C VAL A 383 6.08 5.98 -11.41
N VAL A 384 5.24 5.23 -12.13
CA VAL A 384 5.55 3.92 -12.71
C VAL A 384 5.20 3.96 -14.20
N PRO A 385 6.17 4.10 -15.12
CA PRO A 385 5.89 4.06 -16.54
C PRO A 385 5.60 2.62 -16.97
N ALA A 386 4.78 2.44 -18.00
CA ALA A 386 4.62 1.16 -18.66
C ALA A 386 5.85 0.82 -19.51
N SER A 387 6.00 -0.46 -19.86
CA SER A 387 7.03 -0.88 -20.81
C SER A 387 6.70 -0.50 -22.27
N SER A 388 5.48 -0.06 -22.51
CA SER A 388 4.91 0.37 -23.80
C SER A 388 4.89 1.90 -23.91
N GLY A 389 4.68 2.39 -25.14
CA GLY A 389 4.47 3.81 -25.41
C GLY A 389 5.67 4.53 -26.04
N SER A 390 5.52 5.85 -26.18
CA SER A 390 6.54 6.75 -26.71
C SER A 390 7.74 6.87 -25.76
N ALA A 391 8.90 7.25 -26.28
CA ALA A 391 10.06 7.56 -25.45
C ALA A 391 9.82 8.79 -24.57
N ASP A 392 8.97 9.72 -25.03
CA ASP A 392 8.60 10.93 -24.30
C ASP A 392 7.09 10.91 -24.02
N GLN A 393 6.73 11.01 -22.74
CA GLN A 393 5.37 10.86 -22.20
C GLN A 393 5.17 11.80 -21.02
N ALA A 394 4.17 12.68 -21.06
CA ALA A 394 3.93 13.73 -20.07
C ALA A 394 3.18 13.19 -18.85
N VAL A 395 3.89 13.06 -17.73
CA VAL A 395 3.27 12.78 -16.42
C VAL A 395 2.41 13.98 -16.03
N PHE A 396 2.98 15.18 -16.14
CA PHE A 396 2.24 16.43 -16.11
C PHE A 396 2.84 17.44 -17.09
N ASP A 397 2.02 18.36 -17.56
CA ASP A 397 2.41 19.49 -18.40
C ASP A 397 1.52 20.71 -18.11
N PHE A 398 2.11 21.90 -18.17
CA PHE A 398 1.38 23.16 -18.06
C PHE A 398 1.89 24.17 -19.09
N GLY A 399 0.98 24.57 -19.97
CA GLY A 399 1.22 25.53 -21.04
C GLY A 399 1.66 24.84 -22.33
N LEU A 400 2.68 25.39 -22.99
CA LEU A 400 3.24 24.86 -24.23
C LEU A 400 4.62 24.25 -23.98
N TYR A 401 4.71 22.93 -24.06
CA TYR A 401 5.99 22.22 -24.12
C TYR A 401 6.88 22.78 -25.25
N ASN A 402 8.16 23.09 -25.05
CA ASN A 402 8.96 23.43 -23.86
C ASN A 402 9.29 24.94 -23.83
N THR A 403 8.72 25.71 -24.75
CA THR A 403 9.11 27.10 -24.98
C THR A 403 8.45 28.04 -23.98
N ASP A 404 7.16 27.80 -23.68
CA ASP A 404 6.29 28.68 -22.90
C ASP A 404 5.42 27.84 -21.96
N GLY A 405 6.08 27.04 -21.12
CA GLY A 405 5.44 26.12 -20.20
C GLY A 405 6.46 25.41 -19.31
N TYR A 406 5.97 24.57 -18.41
CA TYR A 406 6.82 23.71 -17.59
C TYR A 406 6.14 22.35 -17.39
N GLY A 407 6.95 21.31 -17.22
CA GLY A 407 6.41 19.97 -17.14
C GLY A 407 7.45 18.89 -16.84
N PHE A 408 6.93 17.67 -16.75
CA PHE A 408 7.69 16.48 -16.42
C PHE A 408 7.23 15.33 -17.32
N MET A 409 8.18 14.79 -18.08
CA MET A 409 7.99 13.61 -18.89
C MET A 409 8.77 12.43 -18.34
N TYR A 410 8.13 11.26 -18.31
CA TYR A 410 8.76 10.02 -17.88
C TYR A 410 8.19 8.83 -18.63
N SER A 411 9.06 8.02 -19.20
CA SER A 411 8.74 6.72 -19.80
C SER A 411 9.70 5.66 -19.26
N ASN A 412 9.66 4.44 -19.79
CA ASN A 412 10.69 3.44 -19.50
C ASN A 412 12.05 3.73 -20.17
N GLN A 413 12.15 4.81 -20.97
CA GLN A 413 13.35 5.18 -21.74
C GLN A 413 13.93 6.52 -21.30
N ASN A 414 13.11 7.57 -21.21
CA ASN A 414 13.58 8.92 -20.99
C ASN A 414 12.94 9.57 -19.76
N ILE A 415 13.70 10.47 -19.12
CA ILE A 415 13.23 11.42 -18.11
C ILE A 415 13.52 12.81 -18.65
N ARG A 416 12.51 13.69 -18.63
CA ARG A 416 12.68 15.11 -18.94
C ARG A 416 11.94 15.97 -17.93
N THR A 417 12.59 17.01 -17.45
CA THR A 417 11.91 18.08 -16.71
C THR A 417 12.27 19.39 -17.36
N TYR A 418 11.31 20.29 -17.52
CA TYR A 418 11.54 21.53 -18.24
C TYR A 418 10.78 22.70 -17.64
N THR A 419 11.29 23.89 -17.96
CA THR A 419 10.65 25.19 -17.78
C THR A 419 10.77 26.01 -19.07
N ALA A 420 10.09 27.15 -19.13
CA ALA A 420 9.89 27.92 -20.35
C ALA A 420 11.21 28.42 -20.97
N THR A 421 11.72 27.72 -21.99
CA THR A 421 13.04 28.02 -22.57
C THR A 421 13.10 29.35 -23.30
N ALA A 422 11.96 29.86 -23.80
CA ALA A 422 11.89 31.18 -24.43
C ALA A 422 12.12 32.33 -23.42
N HIS A 423 12.03 32.03 -22.12
CA HIS A 423 12.09 32.99 -21.02
C HIS A 423 13.28 32.72 -20.08
N GLY A 424 14.26 31.95 -20.54
CA GLY A 424 15.48 31.65 -19.79
C GLY A 424 15.43 30.40 -18.92
N GLY A 425 14.39 29.57 -19.08
CA GLY A 425 14.33 28.20 -18.56
C GLY A 425 15.14 27.21 -19.38
N VAL A 426 15.15 25.94 -18.97
CA VAL A 426 15.90 24.84 -19.62
C VAL A 426 15.14 23.52 -19.53
N GLU A 427 15.58 22.53 -20.29
CA GLU A 427 15.14 21.13 -20.21
C GLU A 427 16.29 20.25 -19.69
N ASN A 428 16.12 19.66 -18.50
CA ASN A 428 16.99 18.56 -18.04
C ASN A 428 16.57 17.28 -18.75
N THR A 429 17.52 16.53 -19.28
CA THR A 429 17.23 15.33 -20.08
C THR A 429 18.13 14.17 -19.71
N ILE A 430 17.52 13.04 -19.37
CA ILE A 430 18.20 11.74 -19.28
C ILE A 430 17.59 10.82 -20.33
N LEU A 431 18.36 10.47 -21.36
CA LEU A 431 17.97 9.52 -22.39
C LEU A 431 18.44 8.10 -22.03
N ALA A 432 17.62 7.10 -22.34
CA ALA A 432 17.91 5.68 -22.12
C ALA A 432 18.38 5.35 -20.68
N HIS A 433 17.62 5.80 -19.67
CA HIS A 433 17.92 5.48 -18.28
C HIS A 433 17.72 3.99 -17.95
N SER A 434 18.30 3.53 -16.83
CA SER A 434 18.24 2.12 -16.39
C SER A 434 17.10 1.79 -15.43
N TYR A 435 16.32 2.79 -14.97
CA TYR A 435 15.22 2.59 -14.02
C TYR A 435 14.05 1.74 -14.57
N GLY A 436 13.90 1.60 -15.90
CA GLY A 436 12.85 0.78 -16.50
C GLY A 436 11.45 1.15 -16.02
N THR A 437 10.68 0.17 -15.55
CA THR A 437 9.30 0.33 -15.05
C THR A 437 9.21 0.23 -13.53
N THR A 438 10.32 0.46 -12.80
CA THR A 438 10.27 0.44 -11.33
C THR A 438 9.65 1.72 -10.80
N PRO A 439 8.82 1.66 -9.73
CA PRO A 439 8.37 2.86 -9.04
C PRO A 439 9.53 3.75 -8.64
N THR A 440 9.45 5.02 -9.01
CA THR A 440 10.56 5.96 -8.89
C THR A 440 10.05 7.30 -8.37
N ILE A 441 10.81 7.88 -7.42
CA ILE A 441 10.62 9.27 -7.00
C ILE A 441 11.40 10.15 -7.97
N ILE A 442 10.72 11.06 -8.65
CA ILE A 442 11.35 12.09 -9.48
C ILE A 442 11.11 13.44 -8.82
N THR A 443 12.19 14.19 -8.62
CA THR A 443 12.16 15.52 -8.02
C THR A 443 12.73 16.52 -9.02
N GLN A 444 11.91 17.48 -9.45
CA GLN A 444 12.35 18.68 -10.17
C GLN A 444 12.48 19.82 -9.15
N MET A 445 13.60 20.52 -9.13
CA MET A 445 13.75 21.78 -8.41
C MET A 445 14.05 22.90 -9.39
N VAL A 446 13.47 24.07 -9.17
CA VAL A 446 13.76 25.30 -9.92
C VAL A 446 14.05 26.39 -8.90
N ASP A 447 15.30 26.84 -8.86
CA ASP A 447 15.73 28.03 -8.15
C ASP A 447 15.85 29.18 -9.17
N LEU A 448 14.86 30.08 -9.16
CA LEU A 448 14.71 31.10 -10.20
C LEU A 448 15.97 31.97 -10.29
N GLN A 449 16.42 32.22 -11.51
CA GLN A 449 17.65 32.95 -11.84
C GLN A 449 18.96 32.27 -11.39
N ASN A 450 18.90 31.01 -10.96
CA ASN A 450 20.07 30.27 -10.50
C ASN A 450 20.20 28.92 -11.20
N SER A 451 19.37 27.93 -10.85
CA SER A 451 19.51 26.55 -11.34
C SER A 451 18.20 25.79 -11.48
N GLN A 452 18.20 24.76 -12.33
CA GLN A 452 17.17 23.74 -12.43
C GLN A 452 17.81 22.37 -12.29
N THR A 453 17.37 21.61 -11.28
CA THR A 453 17.91 20.27 -10.99
C THR A 453 16.86 19.18 -11.16
N LEU A 454 17.36 18.01 -11.53
CA LEU A 454 16.60 16.76 -11.62
C LEU A 454 17.24 15.74 -10.70
N SER A 455 16.45 15.20 -9.78
CA SER A 455 16.84 14.10 -8.91
C SER A 455 15.96 12.88 -9.10
N VAL A 456 16.56 11.70 -8.96
CA VAL A 456 15.89 10.40 -9.03
C VAL A 456 16.17 9.63 -7.74
N ASN A 457 15.12 9.22 -7.03
CA ASN A 457 15.21 8.53 -5.75
C ASN A 457 16.14 9.25 -4.74
N GLY A 458 16.05 10.58 -4.70
CA GLY A 458 16.86 11.45 -3.83
C GLY A 458 18.31 11.65 -4.28
N VAL A 459 18.69 11.20 -5.47
CA VAL A 459 20.02 11.42 -6.07
C VAL A 459 19.91 12.44 -7.19
N GLU A 460 20.63 13.56 -7.09
CA GLU A 460 20.77 14.51 -8.19
C GLU A 460 21.46 13.85 -9.39
N VAL A 461 20.84 13.94 -10.57
CA VAL A 461 21.34 13.35 -11.82
C VAL A 461 21.62 14.38 -12.91
N ASP A 462 21.07 15.59 -12.79
CA ASP A 462 21.36 16.72 -13.69
C ASP A 462 21.11 18.06 -12.97
N ASP A 463 21.92 19.07 -13.32
CA ASP A 463 21.88 20.44 -12.78
C ASP A 463 22.27 21.42 -13.90
N GLN A 464 21.40 22.38 -14.18
CA GLN A 464 21.57 23.35 -15.27
C GLN A 464 21.32 24.76 -14.77
N ALA A 465 22.20 25.69 -15.14
CA ALA A 465 22.02 27.12 -14.83
C ALA A 465 20.88 27.73 -15.67
N ILE A 466 20.08 28.61 -15.06
CA ILE A 466 18.94 29.27 -15.71
C ILE A 466 18.91 30.77 -15.45
N SER A 467 18.23 31.53 -16.31
CA SER A 467 17.93 32.96 -16.11
C SER A 467 16.44 33.25 -15.94
N LEU A 468 15.61 32.21 -15.88
CA LEU A 468 14.16 32.29 -15.67
C LEU A 468 13.84 33.02 -14.37
N SER A 469 12.99 34.05 -14.43
CA SER A 469 12.70 34.90 -13.26
C SER A 469 11.35 34.65 -12.60
N LYS A 470 10.45 33.93 -13.27
CA LYS A 470 9.09 33.56 -12.83
C LYS A 470 8.48 32.58 -13.84
N LEU A 471 7.34 31.97 -13.48
CA LEU A 471 6.47 31.21 -14.36
C LEU A 471 5.02 31.66 -14.14
N ASP A 472 4.65 32.83 -14.69
CA ASP A 472 3.28 33.32 -14.65
C ASP A 472 2.65 33.35 -16.06
N ALA A 473 1.60 34.16 -16.25
CA ALA A 473 0.91 34.25 -17.53
C ALA A 473 1.79 34.77 -18.68
N ASP A 474 2.95 35.38 -18.40
CA ASP A 474 3.88 35.85 -19.42
C ASP A 474 4.77 34.70 -19.96
N GLU A 475 5.16 33.75 -19.11
CA GLU A 475 6.05 32.62 -19.45
C GLU A 475 5.31 31.33 -19.76
N VAL A 476 4.08 31.18 -19.25
CA VAL A 476 3.27 29.96 -19.44
C VAL A 476 2.08 30.29 -20.32
N LYS A 477 2.03 29.69 -21.51
CA LYS A 477 0.89 29.80 -22.43
C LYS A 477 -0.32 29.02 -21.90
N TYR A 478 -1.04 29.64 -20.98
CA TYR A 478 -2.22 29.08 -20.36
C TYR A 478 -3.49 29.30 -21.21
N ASN A 479 -4.34 28.28 -21.22
CA ASN A 479 -5.74 28.38 -21.61
C ASN A 479 -6.55 27.40 -20.77
N ASP A 480 -7.81 27.72 -20.44
CA ASP A 480 -8.69 26.81 -19.68
C ASP A 480 -8.91 25.46 -20.40
N THR A 481 -8.69 25.43 -21.72
CA THR A 481 -8.80 24.23 -22.56
C THR A 481 -7.62 24.16 -23.55
N PRO A 482 -7.21 22.96 -23.97
CA PRO A 482 -6.16 22.81 -25.00
C PRO A 482 -6.51 23.52 -26.33
N THR A 483 -5.61 24.36 -26.85
CA THR A 483 -5.79 25.10 -28.13
C THR A 483 -4.80 24.70 -29.23
N GLY A 484 -3.87 23.79 -28.94
CA GLY A 484 -2.74 23.44 -29.79
C GLY A 484 -1.48 24.28 -29.54
N ASP A 485 -1.62 25.45 -28.92
CA ASP A 485 -0.52 26.36 -28.59
C ASP A 485 -0.56 26.91 -27.14
N ALA A 486 -1.60 26.57 -26.38
CA ALA A 486 -1.79 26.89 -24.98
C ALA A 486 -2.70 25.84 -24.32
N GLY A 487 -2.62 25.70 -23.00
CA GLY A 487 -3.47 24.74 -22.27
C GLY A 487 -3.38 24.85 -20.75
N PRO A 488 -4.22 24.08 -20.03
CA PRO A 488 -4.29 24.11 -18.57
C PRO A 488 -3.16 23.28 -17.95
N PHE A 489 -3.04 23.26 -16.62
CA PHE A 489 -2.21 22.25 -15.97
C PHE A 489 -2.88 20.87 -16.15
N THR A 490 -2.15 19.91 -16.71
CA THR A 490 -2.67 18.58 -17.07
C THR A 490 -1.84 17.45 -16.46
N LEU A 491 -2.49 16.32 -16.18
CA LEU A 491 -1.85 15.03 -15.88
C LEU A 491 -2.16 14.02 -16.97
N GLY A 492 -1.16 13.28 -17.42
CA GLY A 492 -1.32 12.14 -18.32
C GLY A 492 -1.25 12.44 -19.82
N ALA A 493 -1.08 13.70 -20.22
CA ALA A 493 -0.85 14.11 -21.60
C ALA A 493 -0.23 15.50 -21.64
N ALA A 494 0.12 15.98 -22.84
CA ALA A 494 0.51 17.38 -23.00
C ALA A 494 -0.70 18.32 -22.85
N SER A 495 -0.41 19.52 -22.32
CA SER A 495 -1.39 20.53 -21.97
C SER A 495 -2.01 21.20 -23.20
N ALA A 496 -1.18 21.57 -24.18
CA ALA A 496 -1.65 22.25 -25.38
C ALA A 496 -2.39 21.31 -26.36
N ASP A 497 -2.12 20.01 -26.33
CA ASP A 497 -2.75 18.99 -27.17
C ASP A 497 -2.72 17.63 -26.45
N ILE A 498 -3.86 17.23 -25.87
CA ILE A 498 -4.00 16.00 -25.07
C ILE A 498 -3.81 14.70 -25.86
N SER A 499 -3.67 14.78 -27.20
CA SER A 499 -3.32 13.63 -28.03
C SER A 499 -1.81 13.43 -28.19
N GLN A 500 -1.01 14.38 -27.71
CA GLN A 500 0.45 14.33 -27.73
C GLN A 500 1.03 13.97 -26.38
N PHE A 501 2.21 13.32 -26.43
CA PHE A 501 2.95 12.88 -25.24
C PHE A 501 2.08 12.13 -24.23
N VAL A 502 1.10 11.35 -24.70
CA VAL A 502 0.18 10.60 -23.84
C VAL A 502 0.97 9.68 -22.93
N PHE A 503 0.70 9.76 -21.63
CA PHE A 503 1.34 8.94 -20.62
C PHE A 503 0.70 7.56 -20.56
N ASP A 504 1.54 6.54 -20.63
CA ASP A 504 1.18 5.14 -20.46
C ASP A 504 1.85 4.65 -19.18
N GLY A 505 1.12 4.69 -18.07
CA GLY A 505 1.67 4.36 -16.76
C GLY A 505 0.79 4.80 -15.60
N LYS A 506 1.36 4.73 -14.41
CA LYS A 506 0.65 4.95 -13.14
C LYS A 506 1.31 6.07 -12.35
N ILE A 507 0.47 6.88 -11.71
CA ILE A 507 0.89 7.96 -10.80
C ILE A 507 0.37 7.59 -9.41
N ALA A 508 1.29 7.50 -8.44
CA ALA A 508 0.94 7.25 -7.06
C ALA A 508 0.80 8.54 -6.26
N GLU A 509 1.66 9.52 -6.51
CA GLU A 509 1.67 10.80 -5.80
C GLU A 509 2.28 11.90 -6.66
N LEU A 510 1.76 13.12 -6.56
CA LEU A 510 2.34 14.33 -7.14
C LEU A 510 2.22 15.47 -6.14
N ILE A 511 3.35 16.13 -5.82
CA ILE A 511 3.41 17.27 -4.90
C ILE A 511 4.09 18.42 -5.63
N VAL A 512 3.45 19.59 -5.62
CA VAL A 512 4.00 20.84 -6.13
C VAL A 512 4.17 21.81 -4.97
N TYR A 513 5.40 22.24 -4.75
CA TYR A 513 5.73 23.41 -3.94
C TYR A 513 5.84 24.62 -4.87
N ALA A 514 4.95 25.60 -4.69
CA ALA A 514 5.03 26.88 -5.42
C ALA A 514 5.80 27.91 -4.61
N HIS A 515 6.99 27.51 -4.16
CA HIS A 515 8.05 28.33 -3.60
C HIS A 515 9.31 27.47 -3.57
N LEU A 516 10.50 28.07 -3.44
CA LEU A 516 11.73 27.29 -3.29
C LEU A 516 11.79 26.62 -1.91
N PRO A 517 11.61 25.29 -1.79
CA PRO A 517 11.73 24.63 -0.49
C PRO A 517 13.20 24.50 -0.09
N THR A 518 13.46 24.43 1.22
CA THR A 518 14.80 24.15 1.72
C THR A 518 15.19 22.69 1.47
N ALA A 519 16.50 22.39 1.47
CA ALA A 519 17.00 21.01 1.34
C ALA A 519 16.43 20.07 2.43
N ALA A 520 16.15 20.59 3.63
CA ALA A 520 15.54 19.81 4.70
C ALA A 520 14.08 19.42 4.37
N VAL A 521 13.29 20.34 3.79
CA VAL A 521 11.92 20.07 3.33
C VAL A 521 11.92 19.08 2.17
N VAL A 522 12.86 19.21 1.23
CA VAL A 522 13.04 18.24 0.13
C VAL A 522 13.35 16.86 0.71
N ASN A 523 14.36 16.75 1.57
CA ASN A 523 14.77 15.47 2.14
C ASN A 523 13.65 14.83 2.98
N SER A 524 12.91 15.62 3.76
CA SER A 524 11.75 15.15 4.51
C SER A 524 10.64 14.63 3.59
N THR A 525 10.34 15.37 2.52
CA THR A 525 9.30 14.98 1.56
C THR A 525 9.68 13.67 0.85
N GLU A 526 10.92 13.57 0.39
CA GLU A 526 11.44 12.34 -0.21
C GLU A 526 11.52 11.18 0.79
N SER A 527 11.80 11.44 2.08
CA SER A 527 11.79 10.41 3.14
C SER A 527 10.39 9.82 3.30
N PHE A 528 9.35 10.67 3.37
CA PHE A 528 7.99 10.19 3.51
C PHE A 528 7.56 9.38 2.27
N LEU A 529 7.83 9.87 1.05
CA LEU A 529 7.50 9.16 -0.19
C LEU A 529 8.23 7.82 -0.27
N ALA A 530 9.51 7.81 0.09
CA ALA A 530 10.35 6.61 0.10
C ALA A 530 9.79 5.54 1.07
N LEU A 531 9.43 5.92 2.29
CA LEU A 531 8.83 5.01 3.27
C LEU A 531 7.43 4.53 2.84
N LYS A 532 6.60 5.44 2.32
CA LYS A 532 5.24 5.12 1.84
C LYS A 532 5.27 4.14 0.68
N TYR A 533 6.21 4.28 -0.25
CA TYR A 533 6.26 3.45 -1.45
C TYR A 533 7.37 2.38 -1.44
N GLY A 534 8.05 2.17 -0.31
CA GLY A 534 9.06 1.11 -0.15
C GLY A 534 10.29 1.31 -1.06
N ILE A 535 10.56 2.57 -1.42
CA ILE A 535 11.67 2.99 -2.29
C ILE A 535 12.87 3.28 -1.39
N THR A 536 14.02 2.69 -1.72
CA THR A 536 15.27 2.97 -1.02
C THR A 536 15.93 4.20 -1.61
N LYS A 537 16.21 5.21 -0.78
CA LYS A 537 17.03 6.38 -1.15
C LYS A 537 18.39 6.33 -0.43
N PRO A 538 19.49 6.81 -1.04
CA PRO A 538 20.83 6.75 -0.47
C PRO A 538 21.15 7.99 0.38
N ALA A 539 20.20 8.45 1.18
CA ALA A 539 20.34 9.58 2.10
C ALA A 539 19.58 9.31 3.39
N ASP A 540 20.00 9.94 4.49
CA ASP A 540 19.34 9.82 5.78
C ASP A 540 17.86 10.19 5.68
N TYR A 541 17.01 9.37 6.30
CA TYR A 541 15.57 9.62 6.34
C TYR A 541 15.28 10.56 7.50
N THR A 542 14.47 11.58 7.24
CA THR A 542 14.11 12.61 8.21
C THR A 542 12.60 12.76 8.36
N ASP A 543 12.15 13.16 9.54
CA ASP A 543 10.76 13.58 9.78
C ASP A 543 10.46 14.96 9.15
N TYR A 544 9.23 15.46 9.31
CA TYR A 544 8.82 16.80 8.85
C TYR A 544 9.71 17.95 9.36
N PHE A 545 10.24 17.83 10.58
CA PHE A 545 11.06 18.86 11.22
C PHE A 545 12.55 18.75 10.85
N GLY A 546 12.93 17.75 10.05
CA GLY A 546 14.31 17.51 9.64
C GLY A 546 15.12 16.68 10.63
N ASN A 547 14.51 16.06 11.64
CA ASN A 547 15.21 15.16 12.54
C ASN A 547 15.45 13.82 11.84
N VAL A 548 16.66 13.25 11.98
CA VAL A 548 16.99 11.94 11.40
C VAL A 548 16.23 10.83 12.13
N VAL A 549 15.44 10.06 11.39
CA VAL A 549 14.69 8.88 11.87
C VAL A 549 15.29 7.56 11.37
N TYR A 550 16.16 7.61 10.35
CA TYR A 550 16.99 6.47 9.96
C TYR A 550 18.26 6.94 9.24
N ALA A 551 19.42 6.62 9.81
CA ALA A 551 20.71 6.91 9.20
C ALA A 551 21.09 5.83 8.17
N THR A 552 21.42 6.22 6.95
CA THR A 552 21.81 5.33 5.85
C THR A 552 23.32 5.10 5.85
N ASN A 553 23.78 4.19 6.73
CA ASN A 553 25.17 3.75 6.83
C ASN A 553 25.36 2.38 6.15
N THR A 554 25.95 1.39 6.84
CA THR A 554 26.11 0.00 6.37
C THR A 554 24.79 -0.67 5.96
N TYR A 555 23.68 -0.28 6.57
CA TYR A 555 22.37 -0.92 6.41
C TYR A 555 21.44 -0.14 5.48
N ASN A 556 21.96 0.29 4.32
CA ASN A 556 21.29 1.22 3.41
C ASN A 556 20.52 0.53 2.26
N ASN A 557 20.19 -0.76 2.39
CA ASN A 557 19.57 -1.57 1.34
C ASN A 557 18.19 -2.04 1.77
N GLY A 558 17.26 -2.11 0.81
CA GLY A 558 15.90 -2.63 1.03
C GLY A 558 15.15 -1.90 2.15
N ILE A 559 15.33 -0.58 2.26
CA ILE A 559 14.79 0.21 3.37
C ILE A 559 13.26 0.22 3.29
N ILE A 560 12.63 -0.14 4.41
CA ILE A 560 11.18 -0.22 4.59
C ILE A 560 10.81 0.31 5.97
N GLY A 561 9.56 0.74 6.15
CA GLY A 561 9.14 1.23 7.45
C GLY A 561 7.64 1.17 7.71
N ILE A 562 7.31 1.06 8.98
CA ILE A 562 5.97 1.31 9.54
C ILE A 562 6.06 2.66 10.23
N ALA A 563 5.22 3.61 9.84
CA ALA A 563 5.33 4.97 10.35
C ALA A 563 3.99 5.70 10.33
N ARG A 564 3.78 6.55 11.35
CA ARG A 564 2.74 7.56 11.36
C ARG A 564 3.36 8.94 11.55
N GLU A 565 3.10 9.83 10.61
CA GLU A 565 3.45 11.25 10.70
C GLU A 565 2.42 12.11 9.95
N ASP A 566 1.68 12.91 10.71
CA ASP A 566 0.43 13.50 10.26
C ASP A 566 0.61 14.77 9.37
N LEU A 567 1.73 15.49 9.42
CA LEU A 567 1.99 16.66 8.55
C LEU A 567 2.34 16.26 7.10
N ASN A 568 3.00 15.11 6.95
CA ASN A 568 3.22 14.42 5.68
C ASN A 568 2.11 13.40 5.37
N LEU A 569 1.05 13.33 6.19
CA LEU A 569 -0.06 12.37 6.06
C LEU A 569 0.40 10.92 5.84
N LEU A 570 1.57 10.58 6.39
CA LEU A 570 2.15 9.26 6.34
C LEU A 570 1.45 8.40 7.40
N ASN A 571 0.83 7.31 6.97
CA ASN A 571 0.31 6.28 7.86
C ASN A 571 0.52 4.91 7.21
N GLN A 572 1.75 4.42 7.30
CA GLN A 572 2.19 3.15 6.73
C GLN A 572 2.16 2.08 7.82
N LYS A 573 1.17 1.19 7.78
CA LYS A 573 0.96 0.11 8.76
C LYS A 573 1.65 -1.21 8.38
N GLN A 574 2.03 -1.35 7.11
CA GLN A 574 2.70 -2.54 6.58
C GLN A 574 3.62 -2.15 5.43
N SER A 575 4.81 -2.72 5.32
CA SER A 575 5.76 -2.34 4.28
C SER A 575 6.63 -3.50 3.77
N ARG A 576 7.09 -3.38 2.52
CA ARG A 576 7.99 -4.27 1.79
C ARG A 576 8.77 -3.45 0.76
N SER A 577 10.03 -3.80 0.52
CA SER A 577 10.86 -3.08 -0.44
C SER A 577 10.43 -3.43 -1.86
N ILE A 578 10.42 -2.45 -2.75
CA ILE A 578 10.12 -2.66 -4.17
C ILE A 578 11.26 -3.38 -4.92
N LEU A 579 12.49 -3.31 -4.42
CA LEU A 579 13.67 -3.93 -5.03
C LEU A 579 14.09 -5.24 -4.33
N ASP A 580 13.72 -5.40 -3.05
CA ASP A 580 14.03 -6.59 -2.26
C ASP A 580 12.80 -7.09 -1.46
N PRO A 581 11.89 -7.81 -2.11
CA PRO A 581 10.61 -8.18 -1.51
C PRO A 581 10.69 -9.34 -0.51
N LEU A 582 11.89 -9.75 -0.08
CA LEU A 582 12.10 -10.88 0.82
C LEU A 582 11.36 -10.71 2.16
N LEU A 583 11.49 -9.52 2.76
CA LEU A 583 10.92 -9.18 4.06
C LEU A 583 9.71 -8.28 3.89
N THR A 584 8.59 -8.66 4.51
CA THR A 584 7.44 -7.80 4.76
C THR A 584 7.31 -7.55 6.26
N ILE A 585 7.09 -6.29 6.64
CA ILE A 585 6.86 -5.89 8.03
C ILE A 585 5.43 -5.39 8.20
N SER A 586 4.78 -5.65 9.33
CA SER A 586 3.42 -5.15 9.64
C SER A 586 3.24 -4.84 11.12
N ILE A 587 2.43 -3.83 11.43
CA ILE A 587 1.96 -3.53 12.79
C ILE A 587 0.96 -4.59 13.30
N SER A 588 0.41 -5.39 12.39
CA SER A 588 -0.58 -6.42 12.69
C SER A 588 0.04 -7.82 12.67
N PRO A 589 -0.44 -8.76 13.49
CA PRO A 589 -0.07 -10.18 13.36
C PRO A 589 -0.50 -10.79 12.03
N THR A 590 -1.50 -10.21 11.36
CA THR A 590 -1.97 -10.66 10.05
C THR A 590 -1.51 -9.68 8.96
N ILE A 591 -0.71 -10.18 8.03
CA ILE A 591 -0.29 -9.42 6.85
C ILE A 591 -1.41 -9.48 5.81
N VAL A 592 -1.78 -8.31 5.30
CA VAL A 592 -2.75 -8.19 4.21
C VAL A 592 -2.05 -8.33 2.87
N GLU A 593 -2.73 -8.87 1.87
CA GLU A 593 -2.10 -9.22 0.60
C GLU A 593 -1.66 -7.99 -0.21
N TYR A 594 -2.48 -6.94 -0.25
CA TYR A 594 -2.22 -5.80 -1.17
C TYR A 594 -2.62 -4.41 -0.66
N ASP A 595 -3.60 -4.25 0.25
CA ASP A 595 -4.06 -2.92 0.69
C ASP A 595 -3.92 -2.76 2.21
N GLN A 596 -2.91 -2.00 2.64
CA GLN A 596 -2.63 -1.80 4.06
C GLN A 596 -3.76 -1.10 4.83
N ARG A 597 -4.73 -0.46 4.15
CA ARG A 597 -5.90 0.14 4.81
C ARG A 597 -6.80 -0.90 5.47
N GLN A 598 -6.73 -2.16 5.02
CA GLN A 598 -7.46 -3.29 5.62
C GLN A 598 -6.93 -3.67 7.01
N ILE A 599 -5.77 -3.17 7.42
CA ILE A 599 -5.23 -3.39 8.77
C ILE A 599 -5.98 -2.53 9.78
N ALA A 600 -6.71 -3.14 10.70
CA ALA A 600 -7.44 -2.39 11.74
C ALA A 600 -6.53 -1.80 12.83
N THR A 601 -5.38 -2.45 13.10
CA THR A 601 -4.42 -2.01 14.13
C THR A 601 -3.81 -0.66 13.76
N GLN A 602 -3.96 0.34 14.62
CA GLN A 602 -3.40 1.67 14.42
C GLN A 602 -1.99 1.79 15.01
N ILE A 603 -1.23 2.76 14.48
CA ILE A 603 0.02 3.23 15.09
C ILE A 603 -0.37 4.26 16.16
N ALA A 604 0.03 4.00 17.41
CA ALA A 604 -0.52 4.66 18.59
C ALA A 604 -0.27 6.17 18.65
N GLY A 605 0.86 6.65 18.12
CA GLY A 605 1.25 8.06 18.20
C GLY A 605 1.60 8.68 16.85
N ASN A 606 1.48 10.00 16.75
CA ASN A 606 2.09 10.80 15.69
C ASN A 606 3.63 10.77 15.82
N THR A 607 4.36 11.07 14.75
CA THR A 607 5.84 11.06 14.70
C THR A 607 6.46 9.74 15.21
N SER A 608 5.81 8.63 14.88
CA SER A 608 6.21 7.29 15.31
C SER A 608 6.74 6.49 14.13
N TYR A 609 7.92 5.89 14.28
CA TYR A 609 8.64 5.23 13.21
C TYR A 609 9.26 3.92 13.68
N PHE A 610 9.09 2.89 12.86
CA PHE A 610 9.89 1.67 12.84
C PHE A 610 10.45 1.53 11.44
N ILE A 611 11.76 1.72 11.26
CA ILE A 611 12.40 1.66 9.94
C ILE A 611 13.51 0.61 10.00
N CYS A 612 13.60 -0.23 8.97
CA CYS A 612 14.70 -1.18 8.86
C CYS A 612 15.30 -1.25 7.45
N GLY A 613 16.57 -1.63 7.40
CA GLY A 613 17.33 -1.90 6.18
C GLY A 613 18.41 -2.93 6.44
N HIS A 614 19.01 -3.48 5.39
CA HIS A 614 19.99 -4.58 5.49
C HIS A 614 21.36 -4.25 4.92
N ASP A 615 22.33 -5.07 5.28
CA ASP A 615 23.77 -4.99 4.96
C ASP A 615 24.16 -5.44 3.53
N ALA A 616 23.19 -5.62 2.63
CA ALA A 616 23.39 -6.15 1.27
C ALA A 616 24.05 -7.55 1.18
N ASN A 617 24.07 -8.37 2.25
CA ASN A 617 24.59 -9.73 2.11
C ASN A 617 23.83 -10.50 1.00
N ALA A 618 24.60 -11.13 0.11
CA ALA A 618 24.04 -11.76 -1.10
C ALA A 618 23.23 -13.03 -0.79
N ILE A 619 23.50 -13.66 0.35
CA ILE A 619 22.75 -14.82 0.84
C ILE A 619 21.64 -14.30 1.76
N PRO A 620 20.35 -14.38 1.38
CA PRO A 620 19.23 -13.86 2.16
C PRO A 620 19.20 -14.31 3.63
N ALA A 621 19.58 -15.56 3.89
CA ALA A 621 19.60 -16.15 5.22
C ALA A 621 20.70 -15.56 6.13
N ASP A 622 21.76 -14.99 5.55
CA ASP A 622 22.90 -14.43 6.29
C ASP A 622 22.81 -12.91 6.45
N ARG A 623 21.79 -12.27 5.88
CA ARG A 623 21.58 -10.83 5.96
C ARG A 623 21.35 -10.39 7.40
N VAL A 624 22.02 -9.32 7.78
CA VAL A 624 21.76 -8.59 9.03
C VAL A 624 20.93 -7.36 8.70
N TYR A 625 19.85 -7.19 9.45
CA TYR A 625 18.96 -6.04 9.37
C TYR A 625 19.19 -5.15 10.58
N LYS A 626 19.27 -3.84 10.36
CA LYS A 626 19.23 -2.82 11.40
C LYS A 626 17.81 -2.27 11.49
N VAL A 627 17.29 -2.15 12.70
CA VAL A 627 16.05 -1.45 13.03
C VAL A 627 16.40 -0.15 13.75
N GLN A 628 15.75 0.94 13.34
CA GLN A 628 15.67 2.18 14.10
C GLN A 628 14.21 2.44 14.48
N THR A 629 13.95 2.65 15.78
CA THR A 629 12.66 3.09 16.28
C THR A 629 12.74 4.53 16.80
N THR A 630 11.67 5.28 16.58
CA THR A 630 11.44 6.63 17.11
C THR A 630 10.00 6.70 17.60
N ASN A 631 9.77 6.95 18.89
CA ASN A 631 8.44 6.98 19.52
C ASN A 631 7.55 5.74 19.24
N PHE A 632 8.16 4.59 18.94
CA PHE A 632 7.45 3.40 18.50
C PHE A 632 7.62 2.27 19.52
N ALA A 633 6.53 1.93 20.22
CA ALA A 633 6.52 0.94 21.30
C ALA A 633 5.40 -0.10 21.10
N GLN A 634 5.33 -0.69 19.91
CA GLN A 634 4.36 -1.72 19.54
C GLN A 634 5.08 -2.93 18.94
N GLU A 635 4.46 -4.11 19.04
CA GLU A 635 4.95 -5.30 18.38
C GLU A 635 4.92 -5.14 16.86
N VAL A 636 5.92 -5.69 16.19
CA VAL A 636 6.03 -5.74 14.72
C VAL A 636 6.10 -7.18 14.28
N THR A 637 5.31 -7.50 13.28
CA THR A 637 5.37 -8.77 12.56
C THR A 637 6.38 -8.68 11.44
N LEU A 638 7.31 -9.64 11.38
CA LEU A 638 8.30 -9.81 10.33
C LEU A 638 7.97 -11.10 9.57
N GLN A 639 7.76 -11.02 8.27
CA GLN A 639 7.50 -12.18 7.41
C GLN A 639 8.52 -12.27 6.29
N PHE A 640 9.26 -13.38 6.27
CA PHE A 640 10.20 -13.73 5.21
C PHE A 640 9.55 -14.66 4.20
N SER A 641 9.65 -14.32 2.92
CA SER A 641 9.21 -15.19 1.81
C SER A 641 10.29 -16.22 1.48
N MET A 642 10.16 -17.44 1.99
CA MET A 642 11.15 -18.52 1.85
C MET A 642 10.47 -19.84 1.48
N ALA A 643 10.65 -20.28 0.23
CA ALA A 643 10.03 -21.49 -0.26
C ALA A 643 10.76 -22.77 0.16
N GLY A 644 9.99 -23.83 0.43
CA GLY A 644 10.51 -25.18 0.60
C GLY A 644 11.37 -25.42 1.85
N LEU A 645 11.18 -24.65 2.92
CA LEU A 645 11.86 -24.93 4.19
C LEU A 645 11.33 -26.25 4.79
N THR A 646 12.24 -27.05 5.34
CA THR A 646 11.93 -28.27 6.09
C THR A 646 12.28 -28.08 7.55
N ALA A 647 11.47 -28.63 8.46
CA ALA A 647 11.74 -28.57 9.89
C ALA A 647 13.10 -29.23 10.26
N PRO A 648 13.84 -28.70 11.25
CA PRO A 648 13.53 -27.50 12.03
C PRO A 648 13.66 -26.22 11.20
N TYR A 649 12.80 -25.24 11.44
CA TYR A 649 12.85 -23.95 10.73
C TYR A 649 13.83 -22.99 11.41
N PRO A 650 14.47 -22.07 10.66
CA PRO A 650 15.30 -21.01 11.24
C PRO A 650 14.50 -20.18 12.25
N GLN A 651 15.13 -19.80 13.37
CA GLN A 651 14.56 -18.84 14.31
C GLN A 651 15.08 -17.43 14.01
N LEU A 652 14.43 -16.41 14.56
CA LEU A 652 14.90 -15.03 14.47
C LEU A 652 15.82 -14.74 15.65
N LEU A 653 17.03 -14.25 15.38
CA LEU A 653 17.95 -13.75 16.38
C LEU A 653 17.84 -12.22 16.41
N VAL A 654 17.59 -11.64 17.58
CA VAL A 654 17.48 -10.18 17.79
C VAL A 654 18.48 -9.74 18.85
N ASP A 655 19.24 -8.68 18.61
CA ASP A 655 20.23 -8.13 19.56
C ASP A 655 20.30 -6.60 19.46
N ASP A 656 20.98 -5.96 20.41
CA ASP A 656 21.23 -4.50 20.40
C ASP A 656 22.48 -4.09 19.60
N ASN A 657 23.23 -5.08 19.11
CA ASN A 657 24.44 -4.92 18.32
C ASN A 657 24.50 -5.94 17.17
N ASP A 658 25.29 -5.66 16.15
CA ASP A 658 25.40 -6.49 14.93
C ASP A 658 26.30 -7.73 15.08
N SER A 659 26.91 -7.93 16.25
CA SER A 659 27.72 -9.12 16.55
C SER A 659 26.89 -10.30 17.06
N PHE A 660 25.64 -10.05 17.48
CA PHE A 660 24.73 -11.05 18.05
C PHE A 660 25.31 -11.80 19.26
N SER A 661 26.16 -11.14 20.06
CA SER A 661 26.85 -11.74 21.20
C SER A 661 25.91 -12.15 22.35
N SER A 662 24.73 -11.53 22.41
CA SER A 662 23.72 -11.66 23.48
C SER A 662 22.31 -11.80 22.91
N ALA A 663 22.20 -12.37 21.71
CA ALA A 663 20.95 -12.40 20.96
C ALA A 663 19.81 -13.12 21.70
N THR A 664 18.63 -12.52 21.63
CA THR A 664 17.35 -13.14 21.98
C THR A 664 16.83 -13.93 20.79
N THR A 665 16.45 -15.19 21.02
CA THR A 665 15.80 -16.03 20.00
C THR A 665 14.29 -15.86 20.05
N VAL A 666 13.69 -15.53 18.90
CA VAL A 666 12.23 -15.43 18.73
C VAL A 666 11.75 -16.58 17.86
N VAL A 667 10.74 -17.30 18.36
CA VAL A 667 10.21 -18.47 17.68
C VAL A 667 9.23 -18.08 16.59
N GLY A 668 9.45 -18.57 15.38
CA GLY A 668 8.61 -18.28 14.21
C GLY A 668 7.63 -19.39 13.86
N THR A 669 6.67 -19.05 13.00
CA THR A 669 5.78 -20.01 12.34
C THR A 669 6.11 -20.09 10.85
N TYR A 670 6.05 -21.29 10.29
CA TYR A 670 6.23 -21.51 8.86
C TYR A 670 4.96 -22.08 8.24
N ALA A 671 4.36 -21.35 7.30
CA ALA A 671 3.19 -21.75 6.55
C ALA A 671 3.24 -21.08 5.16
N ASP A 672 2.78 -21.78 4.12
CA ASP A 672 2.63 -21.23 2.76
C ASP A 672 3.88 -20.51 2.22
N ASP A 673 5.05 -21.13 2.40
CA ASP A 673 6.36 -20.55 2.02
C ASP A 673 6.69 -19.22 2.73
N LYS A 674 6.06 -18.94 3.87
CA LYS A 674 6.30 -17.75 4.71
C LYS A 674 6.78 -18.15 6.09
N LEU A 675 7.92 -17.59 6.51
CA LEU A 675 8.41 -17.67 7.89
C LEU A 675 8.08 -16.37 8.61
N THR A 676 7.23 -16.43 9.63
CA THR A 676 6.66 -15.26 10.32
C THR A 676 7.07 -15.20 11.79
N PHE A 677 7.45 -14.02 12.25
CA PHE A 677 7.81 -13.72 13.64
C PHE A 677 7.04 -12.48 14.11
N THR A 678 6.73 -12.38 15.40
CA THR A 678 6.21 -11.15 16.02
C THR A 678 7.08 -10.80 17.21
N HIS A 679 7.54 -9.55 17.27
CA HIS A 679 8.49 -9.11 18.31
C HIS A 679 8.33 -7.62 18.67
N LEU A 680 8.57 -7.28 19.94
CA LEU A 680 8.64 -5.91 20.42
C LEU A 680 10.10 -5.44 20.50
N PHE A 681 10.50 -4.53 19.61
CA PHE A 681 11.83 -3.94 19.59
C PHE A 681 11.92 -2.78 20.60
N SER A 682 12.35 -3.07 21.83
CA SER A 682 12.35 -2.09 22.93
C SER A 682 13.52 -1.10 22.92
N ALA A 683 14.59 -1.37 22.17
CA ALA A 683 15.72 -0.47 22.02
C ALA A 683 15.56 0.42 20.79
N ASN A 684 16.00 1.68 20.86
CA ASN A 684 15.95 2.63 19.74
C ASN A 684 16.69 2.11 18.50
N THR A 685 17.80 1.40 18.71
CA THR A 685 18.52 0.69 17.64
C THR A 685 18.60 -0.77 18.02
N SER A 686 18.26 -1.66 17.08
CA SER A 686 18.35 -3.11 17.24
C SER A 686 18.80 -3.76 15.93
N TYR A 687 19.22 -5.00 16.00
CA TYR A 687 19.63 -5.80 14.85
C TYR A 687 18.92 -7.14 14.87
N PHE A 688 18.57 -7.66 13.70
CA PHE A 688 18.04 -9.02 13.58
C PHE A 688 18.59 -9.78 12.37
N LYS A 689 18.61 -11.10 12.47
CA LYS A 689 18.92 -12.03 11.38
C LYS A 689 18.24 -13.38 11.59
N LEU A 690 18.21 -14.20 10.54
CA LEU A 690 17.78 -15.59 10.65
C LEU A 690 18.91 -16.46 11.21
N GLU A 691 18.56 -17.46 12.01
CA GLU A 691 19.51 -18.46 12.51
C GLU A 691 20.05 -19.33 11.37
N THR A 692 21.36 -19.55 11.35
CA THR A 692 21.99 -20.51 10.43
C THR A 692 21.77 -21.94 10.94
N LEU A 693 20.96 -22.73 10.25
CA LEU A 693 20.82 -24.16 10.53
C LEU A 693 22.02 -24.94 9.98
N THR A 694 22.68 -25.75 10.81
CA THR A 694 23.68 -26.71 10.34
C THR A 694 22.98 -28.01 9.91
N PRO A 695 23.08 -28.47 8.65
CA PRO A 695 22.49 -29.73 8.24
C PRO A 695 23.09 -30.90 9.03
N LEU A 696 22.24 -31.77 9.60
CA LEU A 696 22.71 -33.02 10.19
C LEU A 696 23.30 -33.91 9.07
N PRO A 697 24.54 -34.44 9.19
CA PRO A 697 25.15 -35.22 8.13
C PRO A 697 24.40 -36.54 7.91
N GLN A 698 23.85 -36.76 6.71
CA GLN A 698 23.46 -38.09 6.24
C GLN A 698 24.69 -38.80 5.67
N ILE A 699 25.00 -40.00 6.19
CA ILE A 699 26.06 -40.88 5.65
C ILE A 699 25.39 -41.93 4.74
N PRO A 700 25.80 -42.11 3.47
CA PRO A 700 25.33 -43.22 2.64
C PRO A 700 25.90 -44.56 3.14
N GLY A 701 25.08 -45.59 3.29
CA GLY A 701 25.50 -46.98 3.59
C GLY A 701 24.83 -47.62 4.82
N VAL A 702 24.90 -48.95 4.91
CA VAL A 702 24.39 -49.71 6.07
C VAL A 702 25.55 -50.19 6.93
N GLY A 703 25.68 -49.63 8.13
CA GLY A 703 26.56 -50.14 9.19
C GLY A 703 25.85 -51.15 10.07
N ILE A 704 26.41 -52.35 10.23
CA ILE A 704 25.92 -53.31 11.24
C ILE A 704 26.95 -53.38 12.36
N ASN A 705 26.55 -52.90 13.54
CA ASN A 705 27.37 -52.85 14.75
C ASN A 705 28.62 -51.93 14.62
N THR A 706 28.52 -50.91 13.75
CA THR A 706 29.46 -49.80 13.62
C THR A 706 28.71 -48.56 13.13
N GLU A 707 29.11 -47.39 13.62
CA GLU A 707 28.66 -46.08 13.11
C GLU A 707 29.73 -45.42 12.23
N SER A 708 30.98 -45.92 12.31
CA SER A 708 32.08 -45.54 11.41
C SER A 708 32.09 -46.52 10.24
N ILE A 709 31.25 -46.24 9.25
CA ILE A 709 31.25 -46.96 7.97
C ILE A 709 32.51 -46.54 7.20
N ASP A 710 33.27 -47.50 6.69
CA ASP A 710 34.44 -47.21 5.86
C ASP A 710 33.96 -46.56 4.55
N ALA A 711 34.63 -45.50 4.10
CA ALA A 711 34.20 -44.73 2.92
C ALA A 711 34.15 -45.56 1.61
N THR A 712 34.75 -46.75 1.60
CA THR A 712 34.72 -47.68 0.46
C THR A 712 33.61 -48.74 0.54
N ALA A 713 32.83 -48.78 1.64
CA ALA A 713 31.89 -49.86 1.93
C ALA A 713 30.42 -49.38 1.90
N GLU A 714 29.61 -50.02 1.07
CA GLU A 714 28.13 -49.86 1.11
C GLU A 714 27.50 -50.69 2.24
N LEU A 715 28.18 -51.78 2.65
CA LEU A 715 27.84 -52.61 3.80
C LEU A 715 29.11 -52.88 4.62
N HIS A 716 29.19 -52.33 5.83
CA HIS A 716 30.29 -52.54 6.77
C HIS A 716 29.79 -53.30 8.01
N ILE A 717 30.33 -54.50 8.24
CA ILE A 717 29.94 -55.37 9.36
C ILE A 717 31.14 -55.55 10.29
N VAL A 718 31.01 -55.12 11.54
CA VAL A 718 32.06 -55.27 12.57
C VAL A 718 31.60 -56.22 13.66
N SER A 719 32.33 -57.32 13.88
CA SER A 719 32.07 -58.25 14.98
C SER A 719 33.36 -58.85 15.55
N ALA A 720 33.45 -58.96 16.87
CA ALA A 720 34.60 -59.56 17.56
C ALA A 720 34.55 -61.10 17.60
N ASN A 721 33.35 -61.70 17.54
CA ASN A 721 33.18 -63.15 17.72
C ASN A 721 32.05 -63.78 16.88
N LYS A 722 31.47 -63.04 15.92
CA LYS A 722 30.48 -63.55 14.96
C LYS A 722 30.99 -63.37 13.53
N GLY A 723 30.45 -64.15 12.60
CA GLY A 723 30.70 -64.02 11.16
C GLY A 723 29.41 -63.82 10.38
N ILE A 724 29.52 -63.72 9.06
CA ILE A 724 28.36 -63.61 8.15
C ILE A 724 27.89 -65.02 7.80
N LEU A 725 26.60 -65.32 8.02
CA LEU A 725 25.97 -66.56 7.57
C LEU A 725 25.19 -66.29 6.28
N LEU A 726 25.78 -66.65 5.14
CA LEU A 726 25.12 -66.59 3.84
C LEU A 726 24.17 -67.79 3.65
N PRO A 727 23.18 -67.70 2.73
CA PRO A 727 22.31 -68.82 2.41
C PRO A 727 23.09 -70.12 2.16
N ALA A 728 22.67 -71.21 2.80
CA ALA A 728 23.36 -72.49 2.76
C ALA A 728 22.50 -73.53 2.02
N LEU A 729 22.92 -73.92 0.82
CA LEU A 729 22.13 -74.78 -0.09
C LEU A 729 22.95 -76.01 -0.50
N PRO A 730 22.32 -77.19 -0.71
CA PRO A 730 23.05 -78.39 -1.08
C PRO A 730 23.63 -78.33 -2.51
N ASN A 731 22.99 -77.60 -3.42
CA ASN A 731 23.48 -77.33 -4.76
C ASN A 731 22.80 -76.08 -5.34
N ALA A 732 23.34 -75.59 -6.45
CA ALA A 732 22.85 -74.36 -7.08
C ALA A 732 21.48 -74.49 -7.75
N ALA A 733 20.97 -75.70 -8.01
CA ALA A 733 19.64 -75.90 -8.62
C ALA A 733 18.49 -75.53 -7.66
N ALA A 734 18.79 -75.32 -6.37
CA ALA A 734 17.82 -74.77 -5.42
C ALA A 734 17.53 -73.26 -5.66
N ILE A 735 18.35 -72.57 -6.46
CA ILE A 735 18.12 -71.19 -6.89
C ILE A 735 17.39 -71.27 -8.25
N THR A 736 16.08 -71.09 -8.24
CA THR A 736 15.21 -71.22 -9.43
C THR A 736 15.18 -69.97 -10.29
N GLU A 737 15.48 -68.81 -9.70
CA GLU A 737 15.56 -67.54 -10.40
C GLU A 737 16.89 -67.39 -11.15
N THR A 738 16.90 -66.55 -12.19
CA THR A 738 18.14 -66.24 -12.92
C THR A 738 19.09 -65.49 -11.98
N PRO A 739 20.26 -66.05 -11.62
CA PRO A 739 21.14 -65.43 -10.64
C PRO A 739 21.92 -64.25 -11.25
N THR A 740 22.13 -63.20 -10.46
CA THR A 740 23.00 -62.07 -10.84
C THR A 740 24.47 -62.46 -10.70
N GLN A 741 25.32 -61.96 -11.59
CA GLN A 741 26.78 -62.12 -11.50
C GLN A 741 27.27 -61.65 -10.11
N GLY A 742 28.07 -62.48 -9.44
CA GLY A 742 28.58 -62.22 -8.10
C GLY A 742 27.70 -62.73 -6.95
N LEU A 743 26.49 -63.25 -7.22
CA LEU A 743 25.65 -63.85 -6.18
C LEU A 743 26.41 -64.99 -5.49
N LEU A 744 26.49 -64.95 -4.15
CA LEU A 744 27.31 -65.84 -3.33
C LEU A 744 26.43 -66.65 -2.36
N PHE A 745 26.65 -67.96 -2.29
CA PHE A 745 26.02 -68.82 -1.27
C PHE A 745 26.99 -69.90 -0.79
N TYR A 746 26.70 -70.51 0.35
CA TYR A 746 27.48 -71.64 0.87
C TYR A 746 26.91 -72.97 0.39
N ASN A 747 27.68 -73.74 -0.39
CA ASN A 747 27.27 -75.07 -0.82
C ASN A 747 27.51 -76.10 0.29
N THR A 748 26.44 -76.68 0.85
CA THR A 748 26.52 -77.60 1.98
C THR A 748 27.00 -79.00 1.61
N THR A 749 26.80 -79.44 0.36
CA THR A 749 27.29 -80.74 -0.13
C THR A 749 28.81 -80.74 -0.31
N HIS A 750 29.34 -79.69 -0.96
CA HIS A 750 30.77 -79.55 -1.25
C HIS A 750 31.54 -78.79 -0.17
N LYS A 751 30.84 -78.24 0.84
CA LYS A 751 31.38 -77.47 1.97
C LYS A 751 32.22 -76.27 1.54
N ARG A 752 31.81 -75.58 0.48
CA ARG A 752 32.53 -74.44 -0.12
C ARG A 752 31.56 -73.35 -0.56
N PHE A 753 32.01 -72.11 -0.55
CA PHE A 753 31.25 -71.03 -1.16
C PHE A 753 31.20 -71.20 -2.68
N MET A 754 30.06 -70.82 -3.25
CA MET A 754 29.80 -70.80 -4.68
C MET A 754 29.39 -69.40 -5.09
N TYR A 755 29.96 -68.89 -6.18
CA TYR A 755 29.55 -67.64 -6.79
C TYR A 755 29.07 -67.86 -8.22
N TYR A 756 28.13 -67.04 -8.68
CA TYR A 756 27.72 -67.06 -10.09
C TYR A 756 28.63 -66.14 -10.91
N ASP A 757 29.33 -66.67 -11.91
CA ASP A 757 30.29 -65.89 -12.72
C ASP A 757 29.62 -65.07 -13.83
N GLY A 758 28.30 -65.14 -13.95
CA GLY A 758 27.50 -64.52 -15.02
C GLY A 758 26.96 -65.56 -16.02
N SER A 759 27.50 -66.77 -16.04
CA SER A 759 27.01 -67.85 -16.91
C SER A 759 26.93 -69.21 -16.22
N ASN A 760 27.78 -69.46 -15.22
CA ASN A 760 27.87 -70.72 -14.50
C ASN A 760 28.13 -70.47 -13.01
N TRP A 761 27.68 -71.42 -12.19
CA TRP A 761 28.08 -71.48 -10.81
C TRP A 761 29.49 -72.05 -10.67
N LYS A 762 30.34 -71.33 -9.94
CA LYS A 762 31.76 -71.63 -9.70
C LYS A 762 32.02 -71.75 -8.21
N PHE A 763 32.91 -72.67 -7.83
CA PHE A 763 33.35 -72.73 -6.44
C PHE A 763 34.39 -71.65 -6.18
N VAL A 764 34.21 -70.89 -5.10
CA VAL A 764 35.21 -69.93 -4.65
C VAL A 764 36.51 -70.69 -4.33
N GLY A 765 37.61 -70.25 -4.94
CA GLY A 765 38.93 -70.87 -4.78
C GLY A 765 39.13 -72.17 -5.58
N GLU A 766 38.26 -72.51 -6.54
CA GLU A 766 38.59 -73.60 -7.47
C GLU A 766 39.73 -73.21 -8.42
N PRO A 767 40.71 -74.10 -8.66
CA PRO A 767 41.75 -73.84 -9.65
C PRO A 767 41.14 -73.67 -11.04
N LEU A 768 41.66 -72.74 -11.83
CA LEU A 768 41.28 -72.64 -13.23
C LEU A 768 41.61 -73.95 -13.95
N LYS A 769 40.66 -74.45 -14.73
CA LYS A 769 40.76 -75.71 -15.46
C LYS A 769 41.11 -75.40 -16.91
N GLN A 770 42.17 -76.01 -17.42
CA GLN A 770 42.65 -75.81 -18.79
C GLN A 770 43.12 -77.13 -19.40
N THR A 771 43.07 -77.26 -20.72
CA THR A 771 43.60 -78.37 -21.51
C THR A 771 45.11 -78.21 -21.75
N ASP A 772 45.78 -79.26 -22.23
CA ASP A 772 47.21 -79.19 -22.60
C ASP A 772 47.50 -78.07 -23.61
N ALA A 773 46.62 -77.88 -24.59
CA ALA A 773 46.75 -76.84 -25.61
C ALA A 773 46.69 -75.44 -25.01
N GLU A 774 45.76 -75.23 -24.06
CA GLU A 774 45.62 -73.95 -23.37
C GLU A 774 46.80 -73.68 -22.42
N PHE A 775 47.33 -74.70 -21.77
CA PHE A 775 48.54 -74.57 -20.94
C PHE A 775 49.76 -74.16 -21.77
N ALA A 776 49.94 -74.75 -22.96
CA ALA A 776 51.09 -74.48 -23.83
C ALA A 776 51.19 -73.01 -24.27
N THR A 777 50.05 -72.30 -24.35
CA THR A 777 50.00 -70.90 -24.78
C THR A 777 49.73 -69.91 -23.65
N SER A 778 49.42 -70.39 -22.44
CA SER A 778 49.07 -69.50 -21.32
C SER A 778 50.28 -69.14 -20.46
N THR A 779 50.34 -67.88 -20.03
CA THR A 779 51.19 -67.44 -18.92
C THR A 779 50.36 -67.40 -17.63
N GLY A 780 51.02 -67.58 -16.49
CA GLY A 780 50.39 -67.33 -15.19
C GLY A 780 50.25 -65.83 -14.92
N SER A 781 49.13 -65.45 -14.32
CA SER A 781 48.78 -64.09 -13.93
C SER A 781 49.58 -63.61 -12.72
N TYR A 782 50.02 -64.53 -11.86
CA TYR A 782 50.85 -64.24 -10.69
C TYR A 782 51.67 -65.47 -10.29
N ILE A 783 52.83 -65.24 -9.66
CA ILE A 783 53.66 -66.33 -9.12
C ILE A 783 52.87 -67.09 -8.06
N GLY A 784 52.85 -68.43 -8.17
CA GLY A 784 52.09 -69.30 -7.29
C GLY A 784 50.65 -69.56 -7.75
N GLU A 785 50.23 -69.03 -8.91
CA GLU A 785 48.95 -69.41 -9.49
C GLU A 785 48.89 -70.92 -9.73
N ILE A 786 47.82 -71.57 -9.25
CA ILE A 786 47.59 -73.00 -9.41
C ILE A 786 46.47 -73.21 -10.42
N ARG A 787 46.73 -74.05 -11.41
CA ARG A 787 45.75 -74.46 -12.42
C ARG A 787 45.69 -75.98 -12.52
N TYR A 788 44.54 -76.49 -12.90
CA TYR A 788 44.31 -77.92 -13.12
C TYR A 788 44.28 -78.21 -14.62
N ASN A 789 45.19 -79.07 -15.07
CA ASN A 789 45.21 -79.55 -16.43
C ASN A 789 44.20 -80.69 -16.61
N THR A 790 43.16 -80.44 -17.40
CA THR A 790 42.05 -81.38 -17.64
C THR A 790 42.43 -82.50 -18.60
N THR A 791 43.40 -82.29 -19.49
CA THR A 791 43.88 -83.29 -20.45
C THR A 791 44.76 -84.33 -19.75
N THR A 792 45.77 -83.88 -19.00
CA THR A 792 46.68 -84.78 -18.27
C THR A 792 46.20 -85.14 -16.87
N LYS A 793 45.16 -84.49 -16.37
CA LYS A 793 44.61 -84.65 -15.00
C LYS A 793 45.63 -84.34 -13.90
N THR A 794 46.39 -83.26 -14.07
CA THR A 794 47.50 -82.90 -13.17
C THR A 794 47.38 -81.45 -12.71
N MET A 795 47.85 -81.12 -11.51
CA MET A 795 47.94 -79.72 -11.06
C MET A 795 49.27 -79.11 -11.47
N TRP A 796 49.24 -77.84 -11.83
CA TRP A 796 50.41 -77.07 -12.23
C TRP A 796 50.44 -75.76 -11.46
N ILE A 797 51.64 -75.31 -11.14
CA ILE A 797 51.89 -74.04 -10.47
C ILE A 797 52.75 -73.16 -11.37
N TRP A 798 52.42 -71.87 -11.46
CA TRP A 798 53.23 -70.91 -12.18
C TRP A 798 54.38 -70.44 -11.30
N ASN A 799 55.63 -70.63 -11.74
CA ASN A 799 56.80 -70.17 -11.00
C ASN A 799 57.23 -68.73 -11.33
N GLY A 800 56.49 -68.03 -12.20
CA GLY A 800 56.85 -66.70 -12.72
C GLY A 800 57.35 -66.70 -14.17
N THR A 801 57.82 -67.85 -14.67
CA THR A 801 58.37 -67.98 -16.03
C THR A 801 57.81 -69.16 -16.81
N THR A 802 57.49 -70.25 -16.11
CA THR A 802 57.02 -71.51 -16.70
C THR A 802 56.03 -72.19 -15.77
N TRP A 803 55.14 -72.99 -16.38
CA TRP A 803 54.27 -73.89 -15.63
C TRP A 803 55.07 -75.11 -15.16
N LEU A 804 55.05 -75.37 -13.86
CA LEU A 804 55.64 -76.55 -13.26
C LEU A 804 54.54 -77.51 -12.81
N GLN A 805 54.63 -78.77 -13.23
CA GLN A 805 53.70 -79.79 -12.79
C GLN A 805 53.96 -80.13 -11.32
N LEU A 806 52.93 -80.07 -10.49
CA LEU A 806 52.95 -80.59 -9.14
C LEU A 806 52.84 -82.11 -9.21
N LYS A 807 53.98 -82.79 -9.07
CA LYS A 807 54.05 -84.26 -9.02
C LYS A 807 53.95 -84.72 -7.56
N ASN A 808 53.41 -85.91 -7.35
CA ASN A 808 53.44 -86.57 -6.05
C ASN A 808 54.89 -86.98 -5.78
N ASN A 809 55.49 -86.49 -4.70
CA ASN A 809 56.74 -87.03 -4.16
C ASN A 809 56.42 -88.05 -3.08
#